data_AF-A0A8T2WVK1-F1
#
_entry.id   AF-A0A8T2WVK1-F1
#
_cell.length_a   1.000
_cell.length_b   1.000
_cell.length_c   1.000
_cell.angle_alpha   90.00
_cell.angle_beta   90.00
_cell.angle_gamma   90.00
#
_symmetry.space_group_name_H-M   'P 1'
#
loop_
_entity.id
_entity.type
_entity.pdbx_description
1 polymer ?
#
loop_
_entity_poly.entity_id
_entity_poly.type
_entity_poly.pdbx_seq_one_letter_code
_entity_poly.pdbx_strand_id
1 'polypeptide(L)'
;MGLVAVLLISFCVLSISLIGTDNIVVGIPTTLDGPFKAVTVPLDKTFRGHAVDLPDTDPRVQRVVQGYEPEQISVSLSTTHDSVWISWITGDFQIGDSIKPLNPKTVATVVRYGRLRFPLIHKATGYSLVYNQLYPFVGLQNYTSGIIHHVRLTGLKPNTLYHYQCGDPSIPAMSSTYYFKTMPASGPKSYPSKIAIVGDLGLTYNTTSTVDHMIGNNPDLILLVGDVCYANLYLTNGSGADCYSCSFSRTPIHETYQPRWDYWGRYMQPVTSKIPIMVVEGNHEIEKQVENQTFVAYSSRFAFPSKESRSSSAFYYSFNAGGIHFIMLGGYIAYNKSAHQFKWLEKDLAKVDRKVTPWLVATWHPPWYSTYKAHYREAECMRTAMEDLLYQYGVDIIFNGHVHAYERSNRVYNYTLDPCGPVHITVGDGGNREKMAIAHADEPGNCPDPSTTPDEYMGGFCAFNFTSGPAAGKFCWDRQPDYSAYRESSFGHGIFEVKNETHALWTWHRNQDMYDSPGDQIYIVRQPERCPTEPKFFAKLQTKLNQQMGLLSFLTFPLFLSLLWRLIIVNGNFSTTLEGPFKPVTVPFDNKTYHGNAIDLPDTDPQVQRTVQGFEPEQVSVSLSSDYDSVWISWITGDSQIGGDITPLDPESVYSVVQYGIEGSQMSYEEVGYSFVYNQLYPFEGLQNYTSGIIHHVRLTGLEPSTLYQYQCGDPYISAMSDVFYFRTMPPSSPTNYPRRVAVVGDLGLTYNTSTTFSHLLSNHPDLLVLVGGISYADMYLTNGTGSDCYPCSFDESPIHETYQPRWDYWGRFMQPLVANVPTMLVGGKHEIEPQAEDQIFVSYSSRFVFPSEESGSSSSVYYSFNAGGIHFVILNPYTYYDKSSDQYKWLEGDLYNVNRNVTPWLVAVWYPPWYSTFKAQYREAECMRVEMEDLLYEHGVDIVFNGHVHAYERSNRVYNYSLDPCGPVYITIGDGGSREDIAVTHADDPDECPEPSTTADLDIGGGFCGFNFTSGPAAGSFCWNRQPEYSAYRESSFGHGILEVKNVTHALWSWHRNRDYYETAGDILYIVREPDRCLANQALITKRYGIWKYGDITKQNRMELRHPSSSDASNQIL
;
A
#
# COMPACT_ATOMS: atom_id res chain seq x y z
N MET A 1 42.80 5.99 74.33
CA MET A 1 41.44 6.53 74.48
C MET A 1 41.21 7.43 73.28
N GLY A 2 40.43 7.14 72.25
CA GLY A 2 39.32 6.19 72.12
C GLY A 2 38.09 6.96 71.62
N LEU A 3 37.61 6.62 70.41
CA LEU A 3 36.36 7.03 69.74
C LEU A 3 36.28 8.51 69.29
N VAL A 4 35.82 8.93 68.10
CA VAL A 4 35.23 8.36 66.87
C VAL A 4 35.36 9.45 65.80
N ALA A 5 35.79 9.13 64.58
CA ALA A 5 35.38 9.78 63.31
C ALA A 5 36.15 9.13 62.15
N VAL A 6 35.66 7.98 61.69
CA VAL A 6 36.24 7.20 60.59
C VAL A 6 35.55 7.60 59.27
N LEU A 7 36.37 7.66 58.21
CA LEU A 7 36.06 7.83 56.78
C LEU A 7 35.88 9.26 56.27
N LEU A 8 36.99 10.00 56.15
CA LEU A 8 37.22 11.03 55.14
C LEU A 8 38.73 11.30 55.08
N ILE A 9 39.26 11.45 53.86
CA ILE A 9 40.64 11.87 53.52
C ILE A 9 41.67 10.74 53.46
N SER A 10 41.76 10.09 52.31
CA SER A 10 43.04 9.66 51.75
C SER A 10 42.97 9.80 50.23
N PHE A 11 44.08 10.21 49.62
CA PHE A 11 44.30 10.53 48.19
C PHE A 11 44.13 11.99 47.77
N CYS A 12 44.93 12.87 48.39
CA CYS A 12 45.57 13.96 47.66
C CYS A 12 47.03 14.09 48.12
N VAL A 13 47.88 14.49 47.18
CA VAL A 13 49.28 14.93 47.32
C VAL A 13 50.36 13.85 47.13
N LEU A 14 50.72 13.63 45.87
CA LEU A 14 52.13 13.54 45.47
C LEU A 14 52.26 13.99 44.02
N SER A 15 52.51 15.29 43.86
CA SER A 15 52.86 15.98 42.62
C SER A 15 54.18 16.72 42.83
N ILE A 16 55.28 16.17 42.31
CA ILE A 16 56.52 16.92 42.01
C ILE A 16 57.16 16.38 40.71
N SER A 17 56.91 17.12 39.62
CA SER A 17 57.73 17.45 38.44
C SER A 17 58.64 16.41 37.76
N LEU A 18 58.38 16.17 36.47
CA LEU A 18 59.39 16.17 35.39
C LEU A 18 58.71 16.38 34.03
N ILE A 19 59.23 17.35 33.29
CA ILE A 19 58.87 17.68 31.90
C ILE A 19 59.31 16.54 31.00
N GLY A 20 58.39 15.99 30.22
CA GLY A 20 58.64 15.01 29.17
C GLY A 20 57.40 14.89 28.29
N THR A 21 57.56 15.21 27.02
CA THR A 21 56.61 15.08 25.90
C THR A 21 55.60 13.92 26.05
N ASP A 22 54.36 14.23 26.43
CA ASP A 22 53.26 13.28 26.26
C ASP A 22 52.76 13.36 24.82
N ASN A 23 53.14 12.35 24.04
CA ASN A 23 52.41 11.93 22.85
C ASN A 23 50.93 11.77 23.25
N ILE A 24 50.07 12.68 22.79
CA ILE A 24 48.63 12.48 22.86
C ILE A 24 48.33 11.30 21.93
N VAL A 25 48.10 10.13 22.51
CA VAL A 25 47.39 9.04 21.82
C VAL A 25 45.97 9.54 21.61
N VAL A 26 45.69 10.13 20.45
CA VAL A 26 44.35 10.58 20.08
C VAL A 26 43.53 9.31 19.80
N GLY A 27 42.59 8.97 20.69
CA GLY A 27 41.66 7.87 20.47
C GLY A 27 40.66 8.19 19.35
N ILE A 28 40.09 7.15 18.73
CA ILE A 28 39.00 7.29 17.75
C ILE A 28 37.79 7.96 18.44
N PRO A 29 37.25 9.06 17.88
CA PRO A 29 36.12 9.78 18.48
C PRO A 29 34.85 8.92 18.52
N THR A 30 33.92 9.26 19.41
CA THR A 30 32.64 8.56 19.54
C THR A 30 31.46 9.52 19.38
N THR A 31 30.30 9.08 18.90
CA THR A 31 29.10 9.94 18.85
C THR A 31 28.63 10.42 20.24
N LEU A 32 29.16 9.89 21.34
CA LEU A 32 28.94 10.43 22.70
C LEU A 32 29.69 11.75 22.92
N ASP A 33 30.79 11.97 22.19
CA ASP A 33 31.60 13.19 22.24
C ASP A 33 31.02 14.31 21.35
N GLY A 34 30.05 13.97 20.50
CA GLY A 34 29.39 14.89 19.57
C GLY A 34 28.34 15.81 20.24
N PRO A 35 27.83 16.82 19.51
CA PRO A 35 28.08 17.07 18.09
C PRO A 35 29.50 17.59 17.82
N PHE A 36 30.11 17.09 16.75
CA PHE A 36 31.42 17.51 16.29
C PHE A 36 31.35 18.82 15.52
N LYS A 37 32.43 19.60 15.58
CA LYS A 37 32.56 20.76 14.71
C LYS A 37 32.69 20.29 13.26
N ALA A 38 31.98 20.98 12.39
CA ALA A 38 32.03 20.82 10.95
C ALA A 38 33.47 20.83 10.41
N VAL A 39 33.82 19.78 9.66
CA VAL A 39 35.09 19.63 8.95
C VAL A 39 34.80 19.49 7.45
N THR A 40 35.41 20.36 6.65
CA THR A 40 35.49 20.23 5.20
C THR A 40 36.94 19.93 4.85
N VAL A 41 37.20 18.81 4.19
CA VAL A 41 38.55 18.52 3.69
C VAL A 41 38.83 19.37 2.46
N PRO A 42 39.96 20.10 2.41
CA PRO A 42 40.33 20.86 1.22
C PRO A 42 40.43 19.95 0.00
N LEU A 43 39.84 20.36 -1.12
CA LEU A 43 39.93 19.64 -2.38
C LEU A 43 41.39 19.47 -2.82
N ASP A 44 41.82 18.22 -3.02
CA ASP A 44 43.07 17.93 -3.70
C ASP A 44 42.92 18.12 -5.22
N LYS A 45 43.55 19.17 -5.75
CA LYS A 45 43.48 19.54 -7.17
C LYS A 45 44.35 18.66 -8.07
N THR A 46 45.19 17.79 -7.51
CA THR A 46 46.11 16.93 -8.28
C THR A 46 45.40 15.70 -8.87
N PHE A 47 44.29 15.27 -8.28
CA PHE A 47 43.48 14.12 -8.73
C PHE A 47 42.45 14.47 -9.82
N ARG A 48 42.77 15.41 -10.72
CA ARG A 48 41.83 15.91 -11.74
C ARG A 48 41.74 15.01 -12.97
N GLY A 49 40.52 14.60 -13.28
CA GLY A 49 40.07 13.94 -14.51
C GLY A 49 38.66 13.37 -14.31
N HIS A 50 37.92 13.11 -15.39
CA HIS A 50 36.76 12.22 -15.31
C HIS A 50 37.27 10.79 -15.15
N ALA A 51 36.58 9.98 -14.35
CA ALA A 51 36.92 8.57 -14.26
C ALA A 51 36.68 7.91 -15.62
N VAL A 52 37.63 7.11 -16.08
CA VAL A 52 37.58 6.48 -17.41
C VAL A 52 36.95 5.12 -17.29
N ASP A 53 35.82 4.91 -17.97
CA ASP A 53 35.15 3.62 -18.07
C ASP A 53 36.09 2.53 -18.58
N LEU A 54 35.99 1.33 -17.99
CA LEU A 54 36.65 0.15 -18.53
C LEU A 54 36.13 -0.12 -19.95
N PRO A 55 37.03 -0.30 -20.94
CA PRO A 55 36.60 -0.60 -22.29
C PRO A 55 36.03 -2.03 -22.37
N ASP A 56 35.19 -2.28 -23.38
CA ASP A 56 34.68 -3.62 -23.71
C ASP A 56 35.80 -4.63 -24.07
N THR A 57 36.98 -4.14 -24.39
CA THR A 57 38.21 -4.90 -24.61
C THR A 57 38.94 -5.31 -23.34
N ASP A 58 38.54 -4.82 -22.16
CA ASP A 58 39.14 -5.25 -20.90
C ASP A 58 38.82 -6.74 -20.65
N PRO A 59 39.83 -7.61 -20.43
CA PRO A 59 39.60 -9.05 -20.30
C PRO A 59 38.70 -9.41 -19.11
N ARG A 60 38.53 -8.52 -18.11
CA ARG A 60 37.66 -8.73 -16.95
C ARG A 60 36.18 -8.57 -17.26
N VAL A 61 35.83 -7.85 -18.33
CA VAL A 61 34.43 -7.64 -18.76
C VAL A 61 34.04 -8.50 -19.96
N GLN A 62 35.03 -9.11 -20.61
CA GLN A 62 34.82 -10.03 -21.72
C GLN A 62 34.19 -11.35 -21.25
N ARG A 63 33.42 -11.94 -22.14
CA ARG A 63 32.83 -13.26 -21.93
C ARG A 63 33.91 -14.34 -22.04
N VAL A 64 34.21 -15.01 -20.92
CA VAL A 64 35.25 -16.06 -20.85
C VAL A 64 34.69 -17.50 -20.84
N VAL A 65 33.38 -17.65 -20.68
CA VAL A 65 32.68 -18.94 -20.63
C VAL A 65 32.10 -19.32 -22.02
N GLN A 66 31.76 -20.58 -22.27
CA GLN A 66 31.23 -21.04 -23.57
C GLN A 66 29.79 -21.55 -23.48
N GLY A 67 29.02 -21.36 -24.56
CA GLY A 67 27.63 -21.84 -24.63
C GLY A 67 26.77 -21.31 -23.47
N TYR A 68 26.11 -22.22 -22.75
CA TYR A 68 25.26 -21.90 -21.60
C TYR A 68 25.96 -22.03 -20.24
N GLU A 69 27.29 -22.09 -20.20
CA GLU A 69 28.02 -22.04 -18.93
C GLU A 69 27.67 -20.77 -18.13
N PRO A 70 27.51 -20.85 -16.80
CA PRO A 70 27.17 -19.70 -15.95
C PRO A 70 28.23 -18.61 -15.92
N GLU A 71 27.78 -17.36 -16.04
CA GLU A 71 28.53 -16.13 -15.79
C GLU A 71 27.73 -15.18 -14.88
N GLN A 72 28.37 -14.08 -14.47
CA GLN A 72 27.78 -13.03 -13.63
C GLN A 72 27.19 -13.59 -12.31
N ILE A 73 27.85 -14.62 -11.76
CA ILE A 73 27.36 -15.34 -10.59
C ILE A 73 27.39 -14.43 -9.36
N SER A 74 26.25 -14.30 -8.70
CA SER A 74 26.09 -13.49 -7.48
C SER A 74 25.35 -14.24 -6.38
N VAL A 75 25.65 -13.86 -5.13
CA VAL A 75 24.96 -14.31 -3.93
C VAL A 75 24.23 -13.12 -3.31
N SER A 76 22.95 -13.27 -2.98
CA SER A 76 22.17 -12.29 -2.24
C SER A 76 21.61 -12.93 -0.96
N LEU A 77 21.39 -12.15 0.09
CA LEU A 77 20.76 -12.66 1.31
C LEU A 77 19.26 -12.87 1.12
N SER A 78 18.69 -13.81 1.87
CA SER A 78 17.25 -13.82 2.18
C SER A 78 17.00 -12.95 3.43
N THR A 79 15.81 -13.03 4.06
CA THR A 79 15.54 -12.27 5.30
C THR A 79 16.32 -12.77 6.52
N THR A 80 16.72 -14.02 6.55
CA THR A 80 17.38 -14.68 7.69
C THR A 80 18.59 -15.50 7.27
N HIS A 81 19.48 -15.76 8.23
CA HIS A 81 20.77 -16.44 8.02
C HIS A 81 20.70 -17.86 7.41
N ASP A 82 19.54 -18.50 7.49
CA ASP A 82 19.31 -19.87 7.03
C ASP A 82 18.93 -19.95 5.55
N SER A 83 18.92 -18.82 4.84
CA SER A 83 18.61 -18.77 3.42
C SER A 83 19.42 -17.71 2.66
N VAL A 84 19.82 -18.05 1.43
CA VAL A 84 20.44 -17.13 0.47
C VAL A 84 19.88 -17.38 -0.92
N TRP A 85 20.05 -16.42 -1.81
CA TRP A 85 19.81 -16.55 -3.23
C TRP A 85 21.14 -16.69 -3.98
N ILE A 86 21.17 -17.59 -4.95
CA ILE A 86 22.25 -17.71 -5.93
C ILE A 86 21.67 -17.34 -7.30
N SER A 87 22.27 -16.35 -7.94
CA SER A 87 21.86 -15.87 -9.26
C SER A 87 23.00 -15.97 -10.26
N TRP A 88 22.68 -16.19 -11.53
CA TRP A 88 23.66 -16.22 -12.61
C TRP A 88 22.98 -16.02 -13.97
N ILE A 89 23.77 -15.79 -15.01
CA ILE A 89 23.31 -15.67 -16.40
C ILE A 89 23.90 -16.80 -17.25
N THR A 90 23.12 -17.33 -18.19
CA THR A 90 23.58 -18.29 -19.21
C THR A 90 23.24 -17.81 -20.61
N GLY A 91 24.11 -18.11 -21.58
CA GLY A 91 24.01 -17.54 -22.93
C GLY A 91 24.47 -16.08 -22.97
N ASP A 92 24.86 -15.62 -24.16
CA ASP A 92 25.30 -14.24 -24.35
C ASP A 92 24.08 -13.33 -24.61
N PHE A 93 24.24 -12.04 -24.28
CA PHE A 93 23.25 -11.04 -24.63
C PHE A 93 23.24 -10.79 -26.15
N GLN A 94 22.19 -10.16 -26.65
CA GLN A 94 22.12 -9.68 -28.02
C GLN A 94 21.81 -8.19 -28.03
N ILE A 95 22.46 -7.46 -28.93
CA ILE A 95 22.20 -6.04 -29.17
C ILE A 95 22.14 -5.75 -30.68
N GLY A 96 21.20 -4.92 -31.11
CA GLY A 96 21.00 -4.53 -32.50
C GLY A 96 19.53 -4.56 -32.93
N ASP A 97 19.30 -4.45 -34.24
CA ASP A 97 17.94 -4.29 -34.79
C ASP A 97 17.13 -5.59 -34.85
N SER A 98 17.78 -6.75 -34.72
CA SER A 98 17.16 -8.08 -34.93
C SER A 98 17.46 -9.02 -33.77
N ILE A 99 17.22 -8.56 -32.54
CA ILE A 99 17.33 -9.39 -31.33
C ILE A 99 16.27 -10.50 -31.31
N LYS A 100 16.62 -11.66 -30.74
CA LYS A 100 15.72 -12.79 -30.52
C LYS A 100 15.83 -13.22 -29.06
N PRO A 101 14.90 -12.81 -28.19
CA PRO A 101 14.94 -13.18 -26.79
C PRO A 101 15.07 -14.69 -26.61
N LEU A 102 15.99 -15.12 -25.75
CA LEU A 102 16.20 -16.54 -25.48
C LEU A 102 14.99 -17.10 -24.72
N ASN A 103 14.66 -18.37 -24.93
CA ASN A 103 13.60 -19.02 -24.16
C ASN A 103 14.17 -19.50 -22.81
N PRO A 104 13.76 -18.92 -21.66
CA PRO A 104 14.33 -19.24 -20.35
C PRO A 104 14.09 -20.69 -19.92
N LYS A 105 13.13 -21.40 -20.52
CA LYS A 105 12.82 -22.81 -20.23
C LYS A 105 13.82 -23.79 -20.87
N THR A 106 14.73 -23.33 -21.72
CA THR A 106 15.67 -24.19 -22.46
C THR A 106 16.90 -24.60 -21.65
N VAL A 107 17.17 -23.93 -20.53
CA VAL A 107 18.30 -24.20 -19.62
C VAL A 107 17.76 -24.38 -18.21
N ALA A 108 18.09 -25.48 -17.56
CA ALA A 108 17.63 -25.76 -16.21
C ALA A 108 18.32 -24.86 -15.16
N THR A 109 17.54 -24.47 -14.14
CA THR A 109 18.00 -23.58 -13.06
C THR A 109 18.30 -24.40 -11.80
N VAL A 110 19.54 -24.88 -11.66
CA VAL A 110 19.93 -25.80 -10.57
C VAL A 110 21.14 -25.29 -9.79
N VAL A 111 21.11 -25.44 -8.47
CA VAL A 111 22.29 -25.29 -7.59
C VAL A 111 22.54 -26.60 -6.85
N ARG A 112 23.79 -27.07 -6.87
CA ARG A 112 24.30 -28.12 -5.98
C ARG A 112 25.16 -27.48 -4.91
N TYR A 113 24.99 -27.84 -3.65
CA TYR A 113 25.70 -27.19 -2.55
C TYR A 113 25.99 -28.12 -1.36
N GLY A 114 26.91 -27.72 -0.49
CA GLY A 114 27.27 -28.47 0.71
C GLY A 114 28.36 -27.80 1.54
N ARG A 115 28.56 -28.28 2.77
CA ARG A 115 29.62 -27.78 3.68
C ARG A 115 31.01 -28.31 3.34
N LEU A 116 31.08 -29.35 2.51
CA LEU A 116 32.34 -29.87 1.96
C LEU A 116 32.46 -29.43 0.50
N ARG A 117 33.68 -29.18 0.05
CA ARG A 117 33.96 -28.86 -1.36
C ARG A 117 33.57 -30.00 -2.30
N PHE A 118 33.69 -31.25 -1.84
CA PHE A 118 33.20 -32.44 -2.52
C PHE A 118 32.90 -33.56 -1.50
N PRO A 119 31.80 -34.33 -1.64
CA PRO A 119 30.72 -34.15 -2.60
C PRO A 119 29.74 -33.02 -2.20
N LEU A 120 29.13 -32.35 -3.19
CA LEU A 120 28.02 -31.41 -2.98
C LEU A 120 26.71 -32.20 -2.90
N ILE A 121 26.26 -32.46 -1.68
CA ILE A 121 25.18 -33.42 -1.39
C ILE A 121 23.77 -32.84 -1.46
N HIS A 122 23.62 -31.52 -1.40
CA HIS A 122 22.33 -30.85 -1.48
C HIS A 122 22.07 -30.30 -2.89
N LYS A 123 20.81 -30.23 -3.27
CA LYS A 123 20.34 -29.69 -4.55
C LYS A 123 19.15 -28.76 -4.30
N ALA A 124 19.12 -27.63 -4.99
CA ALA A 124 17.98 -26.73 -5.07
C ALA A 124 17.71 -26.36 -6.53
N THR A 125 16.48 -25.98 -6.83
CA THR A 125 16.04 -25.49 -8.14
C THR A 125 15.32 -24.16 -7.98
N GLY A 126 15.26 -23.38 -9.04
CA GLY A 126 14.60 -22.08 -9.02
C GLY A 126 13.99 -21.72 -10.37
N TYR A 127 13.87 -20.43 -10.66
CA TYR A 127 13.24 -19.92 -11.87
C TYR A 127 14.24 -19.18 -12.75
N SER A 128 13.90 -19.04 -14.02
CA SER A 128 14.68 -18.28 -15.01
C SER A 128 13.80 -17.32 -15.79
N LEU A 129 14.40 -16.25 -16.27
CA LEU A 129 13.75 -15.20 -17.05
C LEU A 129 14.73 -14.58 -18.06
N VAL A 130 14.20 -13.77 -18.97
CA VAL A 130 14.96 -12.88 -19.85
C VAL A 130 14.31 -11.50 -19.78
N TYR A 131 15.09 -10.44 -19.94
CA TYR A 131 14.55 -9.11 -20.11
C TYR A 131 15.04 -8.47 -21.39
N ASN A 132 14.29 -7.46 -21.83
CA ASN A 132 14.59 -6.69 -23.03
C ASN A 132 14.70 -5.20 -22.68
N GLN A 133 15.53 -4.50 -23.44
CA GLN A 133 15.53 -3.04 -23.50
C GLN A 133 15.20 -2.61 -24.92
N LEU A 134 14.00 -2.08 -25.11
CA LEU A 134 13.40 -1.84 -26.42
C LEU A 134 13.14 -0.35 -26.65
N TYR A 135 13.55 0.14 -27.81
CA TYR A 135 13.40 1.53 -28.20
C TYR A 135 12.62 1.63 -29.52
N PRO A 136 11.41 2.22 -29.53
CA PRO A 136 10.57 2.32 -30.73
C PRO A 136 10.98 3.50 -31.64
N PHE A 137 12.28 3.78 -31.75
CA PHE A 137 12.82 4.92 -32.49
C PHE A 137 13.81 4.47 -33.57
N VAL A 138 13.67 5.01 -34.77
CA VAL A 138 14.55 4.69 -35.90
C VAL A 138 16.00 5.05 -35.55
N GLY A 139 16.90 4.08 -35.67
CA GLY A 139 18.34 4.25 -35.44
C GLY A 139 18.80 3.90 -34.01
N LEU A 140 17.89 3.60 -33.08
CA LEU A 140 18.24 3.07 -31.76
C LEU A 140 18.29 1.54 -31.81
N GLN A 141 19.28 0.96 -31.11
CA GLN A 141 19.46 -0.49 -31.04
C GLN A 141 18.72 -1.08 -29.84
N ASN A 142 18.08 -2.23 -30.05
CA ASN A 142 17.43 -2.99 -28.99
C ASN A 142 18.41 -3.96 -28.32
N TYR A 143 18.12 -4.36 -27.09
CA TYR A 143 18.87 -5.34 -26.33
C TYR A 143 17.97 -6.44 -25.77
N THR A 144 18.48 -7.67 -25.70
CA THR A 144 17.90 -8.76 -24.90
C THR A 144 18.99 -9.47 -24.13
N SER A 145 18.70 -9.83 -22.88
CA SER A 145 19.67 -10.46 -21.98
C SER A 145 19.96 -11.92 -22.36
N GLY A 146 21.03 -12.47 -21.78
CA GLY A 146 21.10 -13.92 -21.56
C GLY A 146 19.96 -14.40 -20.65
N ILE A 147 19.84 -15.71 -20.46
CA ILE A 147 18.87 -16.29 -19.52
C ILE A 147 19.37 -16.03 -18.10
N ILE A 148 18.61 -15.28 -17.32
CA ILE A 148 18.90 -14.98 -15.91
C ILE A 148 18.24 -16.05 -15.04
N HIS A 149 18.95 -16.52 -14.03
CA HIS A 149 18.53 -17.61 -13.14
C HIS A 149 18.58 -17.15 -11.69
N HIS A 150 17.58 -17.53 -10.89
CA HIS A 150 17.56 -17.29 -9.45
C HIS A 150 17.17 -18.56 -8.69
N VAL A 151 18.01 -18.99 -7.75
CA VAL A 151 17.76 -20.16 -6.90
C VAL A 151 17.89 -19.79 -5.43
N ARG A 152 16.82 -20.01 -4.67
CA ARG A 152 16.83 -19.87 -3.22
C ARG A 152 17.33 -21.14 -2.56
N LEU A 153 18.36 -21.01 -1.72
CA LEU A 153 18.83 -22.06 -0.82
C LEU A 153 18.20 -21.83 0.55
N THR A 154 17.73 -22.89 1.21
CA THR A 154 17.09 -22.83 2.54
C THR A 154 17.66 -23.90 3.47
N GLY A 155 17.41 -23.77 4.77
CA GLY A 155 17.90 -24.73 5.78
C GLY A 155 19.42 -24.66 6.00
N LEU A 156 20.03 -23.50 5.74
CA LEU A 156 21.46 -23.28 5.93
C LEU A 156 21.78 -23.01 7.40
N LYS A 157 22.99 -23.41 7.83
CA LYS A 157 23.48 -23.09 9.17
C LYS A 157 24.03 -21.66 9.21
N PRO A 158 23.87 -20.91 10.31
CA PRO A 158 24.48 -19.59 10.46
C PRO A 158 26.01 -19.66 10.46
N ASN A 159 26.66 -18.56 10.05
CA ASN A 159 28.11 -18.38 10.13
C ASN A 159 28.90 -19.58 9.55
N THR A 160 28.39 -20.19 8.48
CA THR A 160 28.88 -21.45 7.94
C THR A 160 29.29 -21.26 6.48
N LEU A 161 30.47 -21.77 6.14
CA LEU A 161 30.94 -21.81 4.76
C LEU A 161 30.20 -22.91 3.99
N TYR A 162 29.59 -22.54 2.88
CA TYR A 162 28.97 -23.45 1.92
C TYR A 162 29.69 -23.34 0.58
N HIS A 163 30.03 -24.49 0.00
CA HIS A 163 30.46 -24.61 -1.38
C HIS A 163 29.26 -24.85 -2.27
N TYR A 164 29.29 -24.33 -3.50
CA TYR A 164 28.21 -24.53 -4.46
C TYR A 164 28.69 -24.55 -5.91
N GLN A 165 27.88 -25.15 -6.77
CA GLN A 165 27.94 -25.02 -8.23
C GLN A 165 26.52 -24.70 -8.72
N CYS A 166 26.40 -23.80 -9.69
CA CYS A 166 25.14 -23.45 -10.34
C CYS A 166 25.17 -23.80 -11.83
N GLY A 167 24.00 -23.84 -12.48
CA GLY A 167 23.86 -24.10 -13.91
C GLY A 167 22.90 -25.23 -14.22
N ASP A 168 23.09 -25.87 -15.37
CA ASP A 168 22.27 -26.98 -15.84
C ASP A 168 23.08 -28.28 -15.88
N PRO A 169 22.78 -29.27 -15.02
CA PRO A 169 23.51 -30.54 -15.00
C PRO A 169 23.12 -31.49 -16.14
N SER A 170 22.10 -31.18 -16.94
CA SER A 170 21.67 -32.00 -18.10
C SER A 170 22.49 -31.73 -19.36
N ILE A 171 23.18 -30.60 -19.40
CA ILE A 171 24.15 -30.20 -20.44
C ILE A 171 25.51 -29.90 -19.77
N PRO A 172 26.63 -29.82 -20.50
CA PRO A 172 27.92 -29.46 -19.91
C PRO A 172 27.98 -27.95 -19.57
N ALA A 173 27.09 -27.48 -18.68
CA ALA A 173 26.89 -26.08 -18.34
C ALA A 173 26.76 -25.88 -16.82
N MET A 174 27.60 -26.56 -16.04
CA MET A 174 27.74 -26.32 -14.61
C MET A 174 28.95 -25.42 -14.34
N SER A 175 28.82 -24.49 -13.41
CA SER A 175 29.89 -23.60 -12.99
C SER A 175 31.06 -24.36 -12.34
N SER A 176 32.20 -23.71 -12.23
CA SER A 176 33.23 -24.08 -11.24
C SER A 176 32.66 -24.00 -9.81
N THR A 177 33.34 -24.64 -8.85
CA THR A 177 32.90 -24.60 -7.45
C THR A 177 33.24 -23.25 -6.82
N TYR A 178 32.21 -22.52 -6.42
CA TYR A 178 32.29 -21.30 -5.62
C TYR A 178 31.99 -21.60 -4.15
N TYR A 179 32.06 -20.58 -3.31
CA TYR A 179 31.72 -20.67 -1.90
C TYR A 179 31.18 -19.36 -1.38
N PHE A 180 30.30 -19.40 -0.39
CA PHE A 180 29.88 -18.22 0.37
C PHE A 180 29.79 -18.58 1.85
N LYS A 181 29.76 -17.57 2.71
CA LYS A 181 29.54 -17.73 4.14
C LYS A 181 28.18 -17.14 4.51
N THR A 182 27.32 -17.92 5.16
CA THR A 182 26.05 -17.42 5.68
C THR A 182 26.25 -16.39 6.77
N MET A 183 25.30 -15.47 6.90
CA MET A 183 25.31 -14.49 8.00
C MET A 183 25.23 -15.20 9.37
N PRO A 184 25.71 -14.56 10.45
CA PRO A 184 25.48 -15.04 11.79
C PRO A 184 23.98 -15.04 12.14
N ALA A 185 23.58 -15.90 13.06
CA ALA A 185 22.21 -15.92 13.56
C ALA A 185 21.88 -14.61 14.30
N SER A 186 20.62 -14.19 14.27
CA SER A 186 20.19 -12.98 14.93
C SER A 186 20.36 -13.05 16.43
N GLY A 187 20.97 -12.00 17.00
CA GLY A 187 21.20 -11.88 18.43
C GLY A 187 22.10 -10.69 18.77
N PRO A 188 22.00 -10.15 19.99
CA PRO A 188 22.62 -8.87 20.38
C PRO A 188 24.16 -8.91 20.52
N LYS A 189 24.76 -10.07 20.28
CA LYS A 189 26.22 -10.31 20.36
C LYS A 189 26.76 -11.06 19.14
N SER A 190 25.96 -11.16 18.09
CA SER A 190 26.23 -11.97 16.91
C SER A 190 26.17 -11.05 15.70
N TYR A 191 27.32 -10.70 15.12
CA TYR A 191 27.42 -9.70 14.06
C TYR A 191 28.35 -10.19 12.96
N PRO A 192 28.11 -9.85 11.67
CA PRO A 192 29.13 -9.96 10.65
C PRO A 192 30.34 -9.12 11.06
N SER A 193 31.54 -9.55 10.68
CA SER A 193 32.78 -8.92 11.12
C SER A 193 32.93 -7.54 10.50
N LYS A 194 32.65 -7.43 9.20
CA LYS A 194 32.74 -6.21 8.40
C LYS A 194 31.64 -6.20 7.34
N ILE A 195 30.97 -5.07 7.20
CA ILE A 195 30.02 -4.82 6.13
C ILE A 195 30.58 -3.67 5.29
N ALA A 196 30.76 -3.90 3.99
CA ALA A 196 31.15 -2.87 3.06
C ALA A 196 29.93 -2.09 2.56
N ILE A 197 30.05 -0.76 2.50
CA ILE A 197 29.00 0.13 2.00
C ILE A 197 29.60 0.96 0.86
N VAL A 198 28.96 0.90 -0.31
CA VAL A 198 29.35 1.64 -1.52
C VAL A 198 28.09 2.08 -2.27
N GLY A 199 28.11 3.21 -2.95
CA GLY A 199 27.10 3.61 -3.93
C GLY A 199 27.77 4.05 -5.22
N ASP A 200 26.99 4.19 -6.30
CA ASP A 200 27.42 5.02 -7.43
C ASP A 200 28.73 4.53 -8.08
N LEU A 201 28.86 3.20 -8.18
CA LEU A 201 30.10 2.55 -8.58
C LEU A 201 30.45 2.86 -10.04
N GLY A 202 29.49 2.70 -10.96
CA GLY A 202 29.79 2.65 -12.38
C GLY A 202 30.75 1.52 -12.72
N LEU A 203 31.52 1.67 -13.79
CA LEU A 203 32.52 0.68 -14.19
C LEU A 203 33.74 1.34 -14.84
N THR A 204 34.50 2.06 -14.02
CA THR A 204 35.71 2.80 -14.39
C THR A 204 36.96 2.20 -13.74
N TYR A 205 38.15 2.68 -14.09
CA TYR A 205 39.37 2.35 -13.35
C TYR A 205 39.30 2.79 -11.87
N ASN A 206 38.62 3.89 -11.57
CA ASN A 206 38.40 4.34 -10.19
C ASN A 206 37.48 3.38 -9.44
N THR A 207 36.41 2.89 -10.08
CA THR A 207 35.58 1.80 -9.55
C THR A 207 36.45 0.60 -9.19
N THR A 208 37.43 0.25 -10.04
CA THR A 208 38.31 -0.88 -9.73
C THR A 208 39.18 -0.64 -8.50
N SER A 209 39.63 0.59 -8.28
CA SER A 209 40.34 0.97 -7.05
C SER A 209 39.42 0.84 -5.83
N THR A 210 38.19 1.34 -5.91
CA THR A 210 37.19 1.22 -4.84
C THR A 210 36.94 -0.24 -4.47
N VAL A 211 36.72 -1.08 -5.48
CA VAL A 211 36.45 -2.51 -5.30
C VAL A 211 37.67 -3.25 -4.76
N ASP A 212 38.88 -2.95 -5.23
CA ASP A 212 40.11 -3.53 -4.70
C ASP A 212 40.35 -3.13 -3.24
N HIS A 213 40.09 -1.87 -2.88
CA HIS A 213 40.14 -1.38 -1.50
C HIS A 213 39.12 -2.06 -0.60
N MET A 214 37.89 -2.22 -1.10
CA MET A 214 36.82 -2.93 -0.42
C MET A 214 37.18 -4.40 -0.18
N ILE A 215 37.67 -5.11 -1.19
CA ILE A 215 38.10 -6.52 -1.07
C ILE A 215 39.26 -6.64 -0.08
N GLY A 216 40.23 -5.73 -0.13
CA GLY A 216 41.36 -5.70 0.80
C GLY A 216 40.93 -5.61 2.27
N ASN A 217 39.74 -5.07 2.52
CA ASN A 217 39.15 -4.99 3.86
C ASN A 217 38.42 -6.26 4.31
N ASN A 218 38.26 -7.27 3.45
CA ASN A 218 37.63 -8.57 3.73
C ASN A 218 36.20 -8.48 4.30
N PRO A 219 35.23 -7.88 3.58
CA PRO A 219 33.85 -7.79 4.04
C PRO A 219 33.13 -9.15 4.01
N ASP A 220 32.22 -9.35 4.96
CA ASP A 220 31.30 -10.49 4.99
C ASP A 220 30.01 -10.21 4.19
N LEU A 221 29.69 -8.93 3.94
CA LEU A 221 28.49 -8.45 3.25
C LEU A 221 28.80 -7.13 2.53
N ILE A 222 28.21 -6.92 1.35
CA ILE A 222 28.27 -5.65 0.59
C ILE A 222 26.87 -5.07 0.49
N LEU A 223 26.70 -3.79 0.85
CA LEU A 223 25.53 -2.99 0.49
C LEU A 223 25.91 -2.06 -0.65
N LEU A 224 25.20 -2.17 -1.77
CA LEU A 224 25.32 -1.28 -2.92
C LEU A 224 24.11 -0.34 -2.96
N VAL A 225 24.38 0.95 -2.75
CA VAL A 225 23.37 1.99 -2.51
C VAL A 225 23.03 2.72 -3.81
N GLY A 226 22.41 2.00 -4.77
CA GLY A 226 21.99 2.54 -6.06
C GLY A 226 23.11 2.91 -7.02
N ASP A 227 22.71 3.26 -8.24
CA ASP A 227 23.56 3.69 -9.35
C ASP A 227 24.69 2.70 -9.65
N VAL A 228 24.29 1.56 -10.18
CA VAL A 228 25.14 0.37 -10.26
C VAL A 228 26.17 0.49 -11.38
N CYS A 229 25.72 0.60 -12.62
CA CYS A 229 26.58 0.43 -13.80
C CYS A 229 26.61 1.62 -14.77
N TYR A 230 25.69 2.60 -14.60
CA TYR A 230 25.59 3.78 -15.46
C TYR A 230 25.42 3.45 -16.96
N ALA A 231 24.65 2.41 -17.29
CA ALA A 231 24.34 2.07 -18.68
C ALA A 231 23.62 3.22 -19.42
N ASN A 232 22.87 4.04 -18.70
CA ASN A 232 22.19 5.23 -19.18
C ASN A 232 23.12 6.44 -19.45
N LEU A 233 24.44 6.31 -19.29
CA LEU A 233 25.41 7.32 -19.76
C LEU A 233 25.87 7.09 -21.21
N TYR A 234 25.24 6.14 -21.88
CA TYR A 234 25.57 5.71 -23.23
C TYR A 234 24.34 5.72 -24.14
N LEU A 235 24.56 6.08 -25.40
CA LEU A 235 23.63 5.79 -26.48
C LEU A 235 23.57 4.28 -26.73
N THR A 236 22.46 3.82 -27.32
CA THR A 236 22.26 2.42 -27.70
C THR A 236 23.34 1.86 -28.62
N ASN A 237 24.06 2.72 -29.34
CA ASN A 237 25.18 2.34 -30.22
C ASN A 237 26.54 2.21 -29.51
N GLY A 238 26.60 2.41 -28.19
CA GLY A 238 27.83 2.31 -27.38
C GLY A 238 28.64 3.61 -27.25
N SER A 239 28.16 4.74 -27.77
CA SER A 239 28.78 6.06 -27.54
C SER A 239 28.43 6.58 -26.15
N GLY A 240 29.43 6.77 -25.28
CA GLY A 240 29.24 7.23 -23.90
C GLY A 240 29.67 8.67 -23.64
N ALA A 241 29.13 9.30 -22.60
CA ALA A 241 29.52 10.63 -22.13
C ALA A 241 29.51 10.75 -20.60
N ASP A 242 30.30 11.68 -20.06
CA ASP A 242 30.40 11.91 -18.60
C ASP A 242 29.20 12.69 -18.02
N CYS A 243 28.33 13.18 -18.90
CA CYS A 243 27.06 13.82 -18.56
C CYS A 243 26.12 13.63 -19.75
N TYR A 244 25.09 12.81 -19.57
CA TYR A 244 24.14 12.48 -20.64
C TYR A 244 23.39 13.73 -21.10
N SER A 245 22.78 14.48 -20.18
CA SER A 245 22.03 15.70 -20.49
C SER A 245 22.88 16.79 -21.15
N CYS A 246 24.18 16.83 -20.86
CA CYS A 246 25.11 17.78 -21.48
C CYS A 246 25.46 17.43 -22.93
N SER A 247 25.50 16.14 -23.26
CA SER A 247 26.08 15.64 -24.52
C SER A 247 25.02 15.15 -25.50
N PHE A 248 23.91 14.63 -24.98
CA PHE A 248 22.86 13.92 -25.72
C PHE A 248 21.48 14.53 -25.49
N SER A 249 21.40 15.86 -25.28
CA SER A 249 20.15 16.58 -25.00
C SER A 249 19.08 16.55 -26.11
N ARG A 250 19.35 15.87 -27.23
CA ARG A 250 18.49 15.82 -28.43
C ARG A 250 18.10 14.39 -28.81
N THR A 251 18.36 13.41 -27.96
CA THR A 251 17.88 12.04 -28.17
C THR A 251 16.37 11.98 -27.92
N PRO A 252 15.65 11.07 -28.61
CA PRO A 252 14.20 10.96 -28.46
C PRO A 252 13.77 10.42 -27.08
N ILE A 253 14.70 9.80 -26.35
CA ILE A 253 14.55 9.26 -25.01
C ILE A 253 15.94 9.22 -24.35
N HIS A 254 15.99 9.13 -23.01
CA HIS A 254 17.23 8.85 -22.30
C HIS A 254 17.65 7.39 -22.54
N GLU A 255 18.50 7.19 -23.55
CA GLU A 255 18.99 5.89 -24.00
C GLU A 255 19.87 5.17 -22.96
N THR A 256 20.07 3.86 -23.18
CA THR A 256 21.01 3.04 -22.40
C THR A 256 21.81 2.10 -23.28
N TYR A 257 23.07 1.84 -22.94
CA TYR A 257 23.85 0.72 -23.48
C TYR A 257 23.90 -0.43 -22.48
N GLN A 258 22.88 -1.29 -22.54
CA GLN A 258 22.69 -2.42 -21.62
C GLN A 258 23.88 -3.38 -21.45
N PRO A 259 24.78 -3.59 -22.44
CA PRO A 259 25.99 -4.39 -22.22
C PRO A 259 26.88 -3.90 -21.06
N ARG A 260 26.78 -2.63 -20.63
CA ARG A 260 27.46 -2.15 -19.41
C ARG A 260 27.05 -2.93 -18.16
N TRP A 261 25.80 -3.38 -18.06
CA TRP A 261 25.35 -4.26 -16.99
C TRP A 261 26.06 -5.61 -17.02
N ASP A 262 26.21 -6.20 -18.21
CA ASP A 262 26.89 -7.49 -18.37
C ASP A 262 28.38 -7.37 -18.07
N TYR A 263 29.01 -6.28 -18.50
CA TYR A 263 30.39 -5.96 -18.19
C TYR A 263 30.60 -5.80 -16.68
N TRP A 264 29.70 -5.08 -16.02
CA TRP A 264 29.72 -4.88 -14.58
C TRP A 264 29.54 -6.21 -13.83
N GLY A 265 28.57 -7.03 -14.23
CA GLY A 265 28.33 -8.34 -13.63
C GLY A 265 29.51 -9.29 -13.77
N ARG A 266 30.18 -9.29 -14.94
CA ARG A 266 31.38 -10.09 -15.19
C ARG A 266 32.57 -9.61 -14.36
N TYR A 267 32.77 -8.29 -14.29
CA TYR A 267 33.81 -7.67 -13.46
C TYR A 267 33.62 -7.96 -11.98
N MET A 268 32.38 -7.90 -11.47
CA MET A 268 32.05 -8.09 -10.06
C MET A 268 31.95 -9.56 -9.62
N GLN A 269 31.74 -10.50 -10.55
CA GLN A 269 31.61 -11.93 -10.25
C GLN A 269 32.68 -12.50 -9.31
N PRO A 270 34.00 -12.17 -9.41
CA PRO A 270 35.01 -12.67 -8.49
C PRO A 270 34.75 -12.34 -7.01
N VAL A 271 33.94 -11.31 -6.76
CA VAL A 271 33.48 -10.82 -5.46
C VAL A 271 32.10 -11.36 -5.14
N THR A 272 31.11 -11.09 -5.99
CA THR A 272 29.68 -11.36 -5.73
C THR A 272 29.35 -12.85 -5.71
N SER A 273 30.18 -13.71 -6.34
CA SER A 273 30.07 -15.17 -6.20
C SER A 273 30.52 -15.71 -4.84
N LYS A 274 31.07 -14.86 -3.97
CA LYS A 274 31.61 -15.25 -2.66
C LYS A 274 31.08 -14.46 -1.48
N ILE A 275 30.86 -13.17 -1.70
CA ILE A 275 30.41 -12.23 -0.67
C ILE A 275 28.99 -11.82 -1.06
N PRO A 276 27.99 -12.05 -0.19
CA PRO A 276 26.64 -11.60 -0.45
C PRO A 276 26.57 -10.10 -0.72
N ILE A 277 25.81 -9.71 -1.74
CA ILE A 277 25.55 -8.32 -2.11
C ILE A 277 24.06 -8.01 -2.03
N MET A 278 23.71 -6.90 -1.40
CA MET A 278 22.34 -6.37 -1.34
C MET A 278 22.31 -5.02 -2.03
N VAL A 279 21.37 -4.83 -2.95
CA VAL A 279 21.32 -3.67 -3.84
C VAL A 279 19.97 -2.98 -3.69
N VAL A 280 19.95 -1.66 -3.58
CA VAL A 280 18.73 -0.84 -3.74
C VAL A 280 18.89 0.03 -4.98
N GLU A 281 17.80 0.42 -5.63
CA GLU A 281 17.85 1.20 -6.86
C GLU A 281 18.29 2.66 -6.64
N GLY A 282 19.01 3.20 -7.62
CA GLY A 282 19.24 4.63 -7.81
C GLY A 282 18.51 5.18 -9.04
N ASN A 283 18.70 6.46 -9.35
CA ASN A 283 18.07 7.07 -10.53
C ASN A 283 18.66 6.53 -11.84
N HIS A 284 19.92 6.08 -11.85
CA HIS A 284 20.51 5.52 -13.06
C HIS A 284 19.92 4.15 -13.43
N GLU A 285 19.18 3.51 -12.52
CA GLU A 285 18.42 2.29 -12.81
C GLU A 285 17.02 2.55 -13.41
N ILE A 286 16.55 3.81 -13.49
CA ILE A 286 15.22 4.11 -14.08
C ILE A 286 15.12 3.55 -15.50
N GLU A 287 16.14 3.78 -16.33
CA GLU A 287 16.34 3.15 -17.65
C GLU A 287 15.04 3.03 -18.49
N LYS A 288 14.34 4.16 -18.63
CA LYS A 288 13.03 4.22 -19.29
C LYS A 288 13.10 3.68 -20.73
N GLN A 289 12.16 2.83 -21.10
CA GLN A 289 12.06 2.24 -22.44
C GLN A 289 10.62 2.29 -23.00
N VAL A 290 10.35 1.50 -24.05
CA VAL A 290 9.01 1.33 -24.63
C VAL A 290 7.94 1.10 -23.55
N GLU A 291 6.71 1.55 -23.80
CA GLU A 291 5.59 1.40 -22.86
C GLU A 291 5.82 2.03 -21.47
N ASN A 292 6.75 3.00 -21.36
CA ASN A 292 7.15 3.62 -20.08
C ASN A 292 7.69 2.62 -19.04
N GLN A 293 8.12 1.42 -19.46
CA GLN A 293 8.75 0.47 -18.53
C GLN A 293 10.04 1.07 -17.97
N THR A 294 10.31 0.82 -16.69
CA THR A 294 11.47 1.34 -15.95
C THR A 294 12.05 0.24 -15.05
N PHE A 295 13.31 0.37 -14.64
CA PHE A 295 14.00 -0.55 -13.72
C PHE A 295 14.04 -2.03 -14.15
N VAL A 296 13.86 -2.31 -15.44
CA VAL A 296 13.74 -3.68 -15.95
C VAL A 296 15.04 -4.47 -15.76
N ALA A 297 16.20 -3.85 -16.02
CA ALA A 297 17.50 -4.47 -15.80
C ALA A 297 17.76 -4.76 -14.31
N TYR A 298 17.54 -3.77 -13.44
CA TYR A 298 17.69 -3.88 -11.99
C TYR A 298 16.84 -5.02 -11.40
N SER A 299 15.54 -4.99 -11.68
CA SER A 299 14.56 -5.96 -11.13
C SER A 299 14.76 -7.38 -11.66
N SER A 300 15.37 -7.52 -12.85
CA SER A 300 15.63 -8.81 -13.48
C SER A 300 16.96 -9.44 -13.05
N ARG A 301 18.02 -8.63 -12.81
CA ARG A 301 19.39 -9.15 -12.62
C ARG A 301 19.70 -9.59 -11.21
N PHE A 302 19.09 -8.96 -10.21
CA PHE A 302 19.36 -9.24 -8.80
C PHE A 302 18.23 -10.04 -8.17
N ALA A 303 18.59 -10.84 -7.17
CA ALA A 303 17.61 -11.49 -6.30
C ALA A 303 17.41 -10.66 -5.04
N PHE A 304 16.15 -10.43 -4.69
CA PHE A 304 15.75 -9.64 -3.54
C PHE A 304 14.87 -10.48 -2.60
N PRO A 305 14.98 -10.30 -1.27
CA PRO A 305 14.13 -10.98 -0.30
C PRO A 305 12.71 -10.37 -0.23
N SER A 306 12.14 -9.96 -1.37
CA SER A 306 10.88 -9.21 -1.43
C SER A 306 9.69 -10.00 -0.90
N LYS A 307 9.62 -11.29 -1.25
CA LYS A 307 8.56 -12.19 -0.75
C LYS A 307 8.78 -12.50 0.72
N GLU A 308 10.02 -12.76 1.10
CA GLU A 308 10.40 -13.14 2.46
C GLU A 308 10.20 -12.01 3.47
N SER A 309 10.51 -10.78 3.08
CA SER A 309 10.32 -9.56 3.89
C SER A 309 8.90 -9.00 3.80
N ARG A 310 8.04 -9.62 2.97
CA ARG A 310 6.66 -9.21 2.71
C ARG A 310 6.53 -7.80 2.13
N SER A 311 7.55 -7.32 1.40
CA SER A 311 7.50 -6.06 0.69
C SER A 311 6.81 -6.16 -0.66
N SER A 312 6.78 -7.37 -1.25
CA SER A 312 6.29 -7.64 -2.62
C SER A 312 6.97 -6.81 -3.72
N SER A 313 8.07 -6.13 -3.42
CA SER A 313 8.76 -5.20 -4.32
C SER A 313 10.27 -5.44 -4.37
N ALA A 314 10.87 -5.30 -5.55
CA ALA A 314 12.33 -5.29 -5.72
C ALA A 314 12.98 -3.98 -5.21
N PHE A 315 12.18 -2.93 -4.97
CA PHE A 315 12.66 -1.58 -4.67
C PHE A 315 12.84 -1.30 -3.18
N TYR A 316 12.16 -2.07 -2.34
CA TYR A 316 12.29 -1.95 -0.89
C TYR A 316 12.06 -3.31 -0.24
N TYR A 317 12.86 -3.62 0.78
CA TYR A 317 12.85 -4.91 1.48
C TYR A 317 13.72 -4.82 2.73
N SER A 318 13.60 -5.81 3.62
CA SER A 318 14.38 -5.89 4.86
C SER A 318 15.04 -7.25 5.02
N PHE A 319 16.09 -7.32 5.83
CA PHE A 319 16.75 -8.56 6.20
C PHE A 319 17.58 -8.42 7.48
N ASN A 320 17.86 -9.55 8.11
CA ASN A 320 18.72 -9.61 9.30
C ASN A 320 20.11 -10.15 8.96
N ALA A 321 21.14 -9.44 9.38
CA ALA A 321 22.53 -9.91 9.36
C ALA A 321 23.08 -9.91 10.78
N GLY A 322 22.96 -11.04 11.49
CA GLY A 322 23.21 -11.08 12.92
C GLY A 322 22.22 -10.20 13.69
N GLY A 323 22.69 -9.46 14.69
CA GLY A 323 21.92 -8.52 15.50
C GLY A 323 21.65 -7.17 14.83
N ILE A 324 21.66 -7.11 13.50
CA ILE A 324 21.35 -5.93 12.70
C ILE A 324 20.13 -6.23 11.86
N HIS A 325 19.12 -5.38 11.96
CA HIS A 325 17.98 -5.35 11.04
C HIS A 325 18.24 -4.24 10.01
N PHE A 326 18.35 -4.63 8.74
CA PHE A 326 18.54 -3.73 7.61
C PHE A 326 17.21 -3.48 6.91
N ILE A 327 16.98 -2.22 6.54
CA ILE A 327 15.84 -1.77 5.76
C ILE A 327 16.39 -1.07 4.51
N MET A 328 16.13 -1.64 3.33
CA MET A 328 16.41 -1.00 2.05
C MET A 328 15.13 -0.29 1.60
N LEU A 329 15.20 1.02 1.39
CA LEU A 329 14.09 1.88 0.96
C LEU A 329 14.35 2.42 -0.44
N GLY A 330 13.31 2.43 -1.25
CA GLY A 330 13.35 2.93 -2.61
C GLY A 330 13.14 4.44 -2.67
N GLY A 331 14.12 5.15 -3.24
CA GLY A 331 14.07 6.61 -3.42
C GLY A 331 13.30 7.05 -4.66
N TYR A 332 13.13 6.14 -5.63
CA TYR A 332 12.50 6.39 -6.94
C TYR A 332 11.23 5.55 -7.14
N ILE A 333 10.60 5.19 -6.04
CA ILE A 333 9.27 4.61 -6.00
C ILE A 333 8.47 5.39 -4.95
N ALA A 334 7.14 5.37 -5.04
CA ALA A 334 6.31 6.10 -4.10
C ALA A 334 6.72 5.79 -2.64
N TYR A 335 7.03 6.84 -1.89
CA TYR A 335 7.50 6.78 -0.49
C TYR A 335 6.59 7.58 0.46
N ASN A 336 5.50 8.13 -0.07
CA ASN A 336 4.56 8.88 0.73
C ASN A 336 3.81 7.99 1.74
N LYS A 337 3.18 8.59 2.78
CA LYS A 337 2.56 7.82 3.88
C LYS A 337 1.32 7.01 3.49
N SER A 338 0.60 7.49 2.48
CA SER A 338 0.59 6.91 1.14
C SER A 338 1.25 5.56 0.90
N ALA A 339 1.71 5.35 -0.32
CA ALA A 339 2.54 4.27 -0.83
C ALA A 339 2.69 2.94 -0.04
N HIS A 340 2.54 1.83 -0.75
CA HIS A 340 2.88 0.48 -0.27
C HIS A 340 4.22 0.40 0.47
N GLN A 341 5.25 1.13 0.00
CA GLN A 341 6.55 1.20 0.66
C GLN A 341 6.45 1.69 2.11
N PHE A 342 5.79 2.81 2.37
CA PHE A 342 5.68 3.37 3.72
C PHE A 342 4.95 2.41 4.66
N LYS A 343 3.89 1.78 4.16
CA LYS A 343 3.06 0.85 4.95
C LYS A 343 3.73 -0.47 5.23
N TRP A 344 4.52 -0.95 4.27
CA TRP A 344 5.41 -2.06 4.50
C TRP A 344 6.44 -1.68 5.58
N LEU A 345 7.06 -0.51 5.48
CA LEU A 345 8.06 0.00 6.43
C LEU A 345 7.49 0.07 7.86
N GLU A 346 6.27 0.58 8.04
CA GLU A 346 5.60 0.59 9.35
C GLU A 346 5.46 -0.82 9.95
N LYS A 347 5.01 -1.79 9.14
CA LYS A 347 4.82 -3.18 9.56
C LYS A 347 6.14 -3.89 9.81
N ASP A 348 7.17 -3.56 9.06
CA ASP A 348 8.50 -4.12 9.20
C ASP A 348 9.13 -3.64 10.51
N LEU A 349 9.15 -2.31 10.73
CA LEU A 349 9.60 -1.68 11.97
C LEU A 349 8.86 -2.20 13.21
N ALA A 350 7.55 -2.37 13.13
CA ALA A 350 6.73 -2.91 14.23
C ALA A 350 7.11 -4.35 14.65
N LYS A 351 7.79 -5.11 13.79
CA LYS A 351 8.25 -6.48 14.07
C LYS A 351 9.67 -6.53 14.64
N VAL A 352 10.39 -5.42 14.64
CA VAL A 352 11.79 -5.38 15.08
C VAL A 352 11.86 -5.50 16.60
N ASP A 353 12.29 -6.65 17.11
CA ASP A 353 12.68 -6.80 18.51
C ASP A 353 14.12 -6.32 18.70
N ARG A 354 14.29 -5.13 19.31
CA ARG A 354 15.60 -4.52 19.58
C ARG A 354 16.45 -5.28 20.61
N LYS A 355 15.93 -6.32 21.27
CA LYS A 355 16.72 -7.26 22.08
C LYS A 355 17.36 -8.36 21.23
N VAL A 356 16.80 -8.64 20.06
CA VAL A 356 17.31 -9.64 19.10
C VAL A 356 18.19 -8.96 18.06
N THR A 357 17.73 -7.86 17.48
CA THR A 357 18.46 -7.01 16.54
C THR A 357 18.62 -5.60 17.10
N PRO A 358 19.60 -5.35 17.98
CA PRO A 358 19.80 -4.03 18.59
C PRO A 358 20.05 -2.92 17.59
N TRP A 359 20.72 -3.22 16.48
CA TRP A 359 21.03 -2.26 15.43
C TRP A 359 19.92 -2.24 14.40
N LEU A 360 19.38 -1.06 14.16
CA LEU A 360 18.41 -0.78 13.12
C LEU A 360 19.05 0.18 12.12
N VAL A 361 19.31 -0.30 10.91
CA VAL A 361 20.04 0.44 9.87
C VAL A 361 19.16 0.54 8.63
N ALA A 362 19.01 1.75 8.11
CA ALA A 362 18.27 1.99 6.86
C ALA A 362 19.22 2.44 5.75
N THR A 363 18.86 2.12 4.50
CA THR A 363 19.66 2.41 3.32
C THR A 363 18.74 2.79 2.17
N TRP A 364 19.04 3.88 1.47
CA TRP A 364 18.37 4.28 0.22
C TRP A 364 19.28 5.21 -0.57
N HIS A 365 18.97 5.45 -1.84
CA HIS A 365 19.90 6.18 -2.72
C HIS A 365 20.04 7.69 -2.41
N PRO A 366 19.03 8.57 -2.59
CA PRO A 366 19.25 10.01 -2.47
C PRO A 366 19.34 10.52 -1.01
N PRO A 367 20.41 11.24 -0.61
CA PRO A 367 20.61 11.66 0.77
C PRO A 367 19.70 12.80 1.21
N TRP A 368 19.23 12.74 2.47
CA TRP A 368 18.39 13.79 3.06
C TRP A 368 19.19 15.00 3.57
N TYR A 369 20.44 14.78 3.98
CA TYR A 369 21.23 15.77 4.72
C TYR A 369 22.58 16.12 4.06
N SER A 370 22.73 15.85 2.76
CA SER A 370 23.91 16.30 2.02
C SER A 370 24.00 17.84 2.01
N THR A 371 25.23 18.35 2.11
CA THR A 371 25.53 19.79 2.08
C THR A 371 26.25 20.22 0.79
N TYR A 372 26.49 19.28 -0.11
CA TYR A 372 26.95 19.58 -1.46
C TYR A 372 25.86 20.30 -2.25
N LYS A 373 26.28 21.08 -3.26
CA LYS A 373 25.36 21.76 -4.19
C LYS A 373 24.64 20.76 -5.10
N ALA A 374 25.34 19.70 -5.50
CA ALA A 374 24.74 18.60 -6.26
C ALA A 374 23.68 17.92 -5.40
N HIS A 375 22.45 17.81 -5.94
CA HIS A 375 21.31 17.17 -5.28
C HIS A 375 20.95 17.76 -3.90
N TYR A 376 21.26 19.05 -3.67
CA TYR A 376 20.99 19.71 -2.39
C TYR A 376 19.50 19.74 -2.07
N ARG A 377 19.08 19.01 -1.02
CA ARG A 377 17.68 18.87 -0.57
C ARG A 377 16.74 18.29 -1.62
N GLU A 378 17.27 17.49 -2.55
CA GLU A 378 16.49 16.91 -3.65
C GLU A 378 15.43 15.91 -3.16
N ALA A 379 15.78 15.05 -2.19
CA ALA A 379 14.87 14.09 -1.57
C ALA A 379 14.14 14.62 -0.32
N GLU A 380 13.92 15.94 -0.23
CA GLU A 380 13.28 16.55 0.95
C GLU A 380 11.84 16.04 1.17
N CYS A 381 11.11 15.70 0.10
CA CYS A 381 9.79 15.10 0.23
C CYS A 381 9.84 13.70 0.83
N MET A 382 10.85 12.89 0.48
CA MET A 382 11.07 11.58 1.11
C MET A 382 11.40 11.73 2.59
N ARG A 383 12.29 12.68 2.95
CA ARG A 383 12.59 13.01 4.36
C ARG A 383 11.32 13.37 5.12
N THR A 384 10.54 14.30 4.59
CA THR A 384 9.31 14.78 5.23
C THR A 384 8.28 13.66 5.42
N ALA A 385 8.21 12.71 4.49
CA ALA A 385 7.32 11.57 4.59
C ALA A 385 7.77 10.56 5.67
N MET A 386 9.05 10.17 5.66
CA MET A 386 9.54 8.97 6.37
C MET A 386 10.37 9.23 7.63
N GLU A 387 10.97 10.41 7.80
CA GLU A 387 11.94 10.66 8.88
C GLU A 387 11.33 10.46 10.27
N ASP A 388 10.10 10.95 10.49
CA ASP A 388 9.42 10.83 11.77
C ASP A 388 9.21 9.37 12.20
N LEU A 389 8.86 8.51 11.25
CA LEU A 389 8.64 7.09 11.52
C LEU A 389 9.96 6.40 11.88
N LEU A 390 11.01 6.63 11.09
CA LEU A 390 12.34 6.08 11.34
C LEU A 390 12.92 6.56 12.68
N TYR A 391 12.74 7.84 13.02
CA TYR A 391 13.15 8.39 14.31
C TYR A 391 12.39 7.77 15.48
N GLN A 392 11.07 7.56 15.35
CA GLN A 392 10.24 6.96 16.40
C GLN A 392 10.64 5.51 16.75
N TYR A 393 11.10 4.75 15.76
CA TYR A 393 11.62 3.40 15.97
C TYR A 393 13.12 3.37 16.33
N GLY A 394 13.76 4.54 16.39
CA GLY A 394 15.16 4.67 16.77
C GLY A 394 16.11 4.00 15.78
N VAL A 395 15.95 4.31 14.50
CA VAL A 395 16.96 3.99 13.48
C VAL A 395 18.30 4.59 13.91
N ASP A 396 19.34 3.78 13.92
CA ASP A 396 20.64 4.16 14.48
C ASP A 396 21.50 4.89 13.43
N ILE A 397 21.47 4.41 12.18
CA ILE A 397 22.34 4.83 11.07
C ILE A 397 21.56 4.75 9.76
N ILE A 398 21.82 5.70 8.86
CA ILE A 398 21.29 5.74 7.50
C ILE A 398 22.46 5.83 6.50
N PHE A 399 22.48 4.96 5.50
CA PHE A 399 23.45 4.98 4.40
C PHE A 399 22.81 5.45 3.10
N ASN A 400 23.50 6.36 2.41
CA ASN A 400 23.06 6.95 1.14
C ASN A 400 24.14 6.90 0.06
N GLY A 401 23.72 7.02 -1.20
CA GLY A 401 24.57 7.18 -2.39
C GLY A 401 24.37 8.56 -3.03
N HIS A 402 24.23 8.60 -4.35
CA HIS A 402 23.77 9.70 -5.21
C HIS A 402 24.73 10.88 -5.34
N VAL A 403 25.08 11.48 -4.21
CA VAL A 403 26.02 12.60 -4.21
C VAL A 403 27.42 12.02 -4.32
N HIS A 404 28.09 12.34 -5.43
CA HIS A 404 29.45 11.91 -5.75
C HIS A 404 30.52 12.55 -4.86
N ALA A 405 30.45 12.31 -3.56
CA ALA A 405 31.40 12.69 -2.53
C ALA A 405 31.09 11.92 -1.24
N TYR A 406 32.02 11.94 -0.30
CA TYR A 406 31.81 11.42 1.03
C TYR A 406 31.27 12.50 1.98
N GLU A 407 30.22 12.19 2.74
CA GLU A 407 29.74 13.05 3.82
C GLU A 407 29.19 12.24 5.00
N ARG A 408 29.51 12.68 6.23
CA ARG A 408 28.92 12.15 7.46
C ARG A 408 28.31 13.28 8.28
N SER A 409 27.06 13.09 8.66
CA SER A 409 26.37 13.99 9.58
C SER A 409 26.80 13.76 11.03
N ASN A 410 26.60 14.78 11.87
CA ASN A 410 26.30 14.57 13.28
C ASN A 410 24.95 13.87 13.42
N ARG A 411 24.60 13.38 14.62
CA ARG A 411 23.23 12.89 14.85
C ARG A 411 22.24 14.04 14.64
N VAL A 412 21.27 13.83 13.76
CA VAL A 412 20.35 14.87 13.29
C VAL A 412 18.95 14.31 13.15
N TYR A 413 17.96 15.11 13.47
CA TYR A 413 16.55 14.86 13.21
C TYR A 413 15.86 16.17 12.85
N ASN A 414 15.16 16.19 11.72
CA ASN A 414 14.48 17.35 11.18
C ASN A 414 15.36 18.62 11.15
N TYR A 415 16.55 18.50 10.55
CA TYR A 415 17.62 19.53 10.48
C TYR A 415 18.14 20.06 11.83
N THR A 416 17.74 19.44 12.94
CA THR A 416 18.18 19.80 14.29
C THR A 416 19.15 18.76 14.81
N LEU A 417 20.28 19.20 15.37
CA LEU A 417 21.19 18.31 16.08
C LEU A 417 20.45 17.64 17.24
N ASP A 418 20.34 16.32 17.19
CA ASP A 418 19.57 15.54 18.15
C ASP A 418 20.40 14.32 18.57
N PRO A 419 20.70 14.12 19.86
CA PRO A 419 21.48 12.97 20.34
C PRO A 419 20.84 11.60 20.07
N CYS A 420 19.55 11.56 19.73
CA CYS A 420 18.79 10.37 19.36
C CYS A 420 18.48 10.29 17.87
N GLY A 421 18.83 11.31 17.08
CA GLY A 421 18.75 11.24 15.63
C GLY A 421 19.71 10.19 15.06
N PRO A 422 19.37 9.58 13.91
CA PRO A 422 20.30 8.72 13.19
C PRO A 422 21.55 9.50 12.74
N VAL A 423 22.65 8.77 12.53
CA VAL A 423 23.79 9.29 11.78
C VAL A 423 23.54 9.01 10.29
N HIS A 424 23.54 10.05 9.47
CA HIS A 424 23.46 9.92 8.01
C HIS A 424 24.86 9.90 7.42
N ILE A 425 25.11 8.94 6.54
CA ILE A 425 26.39 8.75 5.87
C ILE A 425 26.16 8.57 4.38
N THR A 426 26.69 9.49 3.60
CA THR A 426 26.65 9.47 2.13
C THR A 426 27.97 8.95 1.60
N VAL A 427 27.90 7.87 0.83
CA VAL A 427 29.02 7.18 0.17
C VAL A 427 28.70 6.94 -1.31
N GLY A 428 28.20 7.98 -1.99
CA GLY A 428 27.98 7.98 -3.44
C GLY A 428 29.26 8.19 -4.24
N ASP A 429 30.40 7.96 -3.62
CA ASP A 429 31.74 8.22 -4.13
C ASP A 429 32.41 6.95 -4.69
N GLY A 430 31.62 6.04 -5.27
CA GLY A 430 32.10 4.72 -5.71
C GLY A 430 33.05 4.73 -6.90
N GLY A 431 33.12 5.83 -7.67
CA GLY A 431 34.08 5.99 -8.77
C GLY A 431 33.48 6.00 -10.16
N ASN A 432 32.18 6.27 -10.32
CA ASN A 432 31.59 6.41 -11.65
C ASN A 432 32.21 7.58 -12.46
N ARG A 433 31.87 7.63 -13.76
CA ARG A 433 32.47 8.57 -14.72
C ARG A 433 31.97 10.01 -14.62
N GLU A 434 30.84 10.24 -13.94
CA GLU A 434 30.30 11.58 -13.80
C GLU A 434 31.23 12.46 -12.96
N LYS A 435 30.91 13.75 -12.88
CA LYS A 435 31.70 14.70 -12.11
C LYS A 435 31.59 14.40 -10.60
N MET A 436 32.72 14.51 -9.91
CA MET A 436 32.79 14.59 -8.45
C MET A 436 32.02 15.82 -7.96
N ALA A 437 31.26 15.68 -6.87
CA ALA A 437 30.63 16.79 -6.17
C ALA A 437 31.69 17.58 -5.38
N ILE A 438 31.90 18.83 -5.75
CA ILE A 438 32.96 19.70 -5.19
C ILE A 438 32.39 20.98 -4.57
N ALA A 439 31.38 21.57 -5.22
CA ALA A 439 30.77 22.80 -4.75
C ALA A 439 29.81 22.50 -3.60
N HIS A 440 29.83 23.34 -2.56
CA HIS A 440 28.94 23.23 -1.41
C HIS A 440 27.82 24.27 -1.48
N ALA A 441 26.61 23.92 -1.05
CA ALA A 441 25.47 24.84 -1.11
C ALA A 441 25.65 26.07 -0.21
N ASP A 442 26.45 25.94 0.85
CA ASP A 442 26.77 27.01 1.80
C ASP A 442 27.87 27.98 1.37
N GLU A 443 28.53 27.73 0.24
CA GLU A 443 29.54 28.65 -0.30
C GLU A 443 28.90 29.89 -0.93
N PRO A 444 29.56 31.06 -0.87
CA PRO A 444 29.06 32.29 -1.47
C PRO A 444 28.70 32.13 -2.95
N GLY A 445 27.42 32.34 -3.28
CA GLY A 445 26.89 32.24 -4.65
C GLY A 445 26.53 30.82 -5.12
N ASN A 446 26.70 29.80 -4.27
CA ASN A 446 26.41 28.41 -4.63
C ASN A 446 25.05 27.88 -4.16
N CYS A 447 24.36 28.59 -3.29
CA CYS A 447 23.01 28.23 -2.87
C CYS A 447 22.06 28.17 -4.08
N PRO A 448 21.48 26.99 -4.40
CA PRO A 448 20.59 26.86 -5.56
C PRO A 448 19.26 27.56 -5.33
N ASP A 449 18.54 27.85 -6.42
CA ASP A 449 17.15 28.30 -6.34
C ASP A 449 16.30 27.13 -5.81
N PRO A 450 15.48 27.33 -4.76
CA PRO A 450 14.63 26.27 -4.22
C PRO A 450 13.85 25.52 -5.30
N SER A 451 13.29 26.21 -6.30
CA SER A 451 12.46 25.57 -7.33
C SER A 451 13.22 24.63 -8.26
N THR A 452 14.55 24.66 -8.25
CA THR A 452 15.42 23.83 -9.09
C THR A 452 15.98 22.61 -8.37
N THR A 453 15.65 22.44 -7.09
CA THR A 453 16.18 21.36 -6.25
C THR A 453 15.39 20.06 -6.23
N PRO A 454 14.05 20.01 -6.40
CA PRO A 454 13.33 18.74 -6.32
C PRO A 454 13.71 17.77 -7.42
N ASP A 455 13.63 16.48 -7.10
CA ASP A 455 13.77 15.40 -8.08
C ASP A 455 12.63 15.47 -9.13
N GLU A 456 12.99 15.51 -10.40
CA GLU A 456 12.02 15.62 -11.50
C GLU A 456 11.20 14.34 -11.69
N TYR A 457 11.75 13.17 -11.36
CA TYR A 457 11.09 11.88 -11.56
C TYR A 457 9.98 11.63 -10.54
N MET A 458 10.27 11.90 -9.26
CA MET A 458 9.33 11.76 -8.14
C MET A 458 8.40 12.96 -7.99
N GLY A 459 8.85 14.15 -8.41
CA GLY A 459 8.10 15.39 -8.32
C GLY A 459 7.81 15.85 -6.88
N GLY A 460 6.97 16.88 -6.77
CA GLY A 460 6.64 17.53 -5.50
C GLY A 460 7.67 18.57 -5.04
N PHE A 461 7.28 19.44 -4.10
CA PHE A 461 8.17 20.44 -3.53
C PHE A 461 7.97 20.53 -2.02
N CYS A 462 9.00 20.14 -1.26
CA CYS A 462 8.97 20.13 0.21
C CYS A 462 10.10 20.96 0.84
N ALA A 463 11.00 21.51 0.02
CA ALA A 463 12.21 22.21 0.47
C ALA A 463 11.96 23.70 0.68
N PHE A 464 11.27 24.03 1.78
CA PHE A 464 11.09 25.44 2.19
C PHE A 464 12.33 26.00 2.89
N ASN A 465 12.46 27.33 2.92
CA ASN A 465 13.51 28.00 3.71
C ASN A 465 13.46 27.57 5.17
N PHE A 466 14.62 27.51 5.81
CA PHE A 466 14.70 27.22 7.24
C PHE A 466 13.93 28.28 8.02
N THR A 467 13.12 27.86 8.99
CA THR A 467 12.33 28.77 9.83
C THR A 467 12.99 29.06 11.18
N SER A 468 14.08 28.34 11.51
CA SER A 468 14.82 28.47 12.76
C SER A 468 16.31 28.13 12.56
N GLY A 469 17.12 28.31 13.61
CA GLY A 469 18.55 28.04 13.59
C GLY A 469 19.38 29.08 12.83
N PRO A 470 20.68 28.83 12.61
CA PRO A 470 21.61 29.80 12.02
C PRO A 470 21.26 30.24 10.58
N ALA A 471 20.47 29.47 9.85
CA ALA A 471 20.03 29.78 8.49
C ALA A 471 18.56 30.24 8.39
N ALA A 472 17.95 30.65 9.50
CA ALA A 472 16.55 31.10 9.51
C ALA A 472 16.29 32.19 8.44
N GLY A 473 15.23 31.99 7.66
CA GLY A 473 14.83 32.83 6.53
C GLY A 473 15.58 32.54 5.22
N LYS A 474 16.60 31.67 5.22
CA LYS A 474 17.42 31.32 4.05
C LYS A 474 17.18 29.86 3.63
N PHE A 475 17.48 29.56 2.37
CA PHE A 475 17.44 28.21 1.83
C PHE A 475 18.71 27.40 2.13
N CYS A 476 19.85 28.10 2.25
CA CYS A 476 21.14 27.52 2.59
C CYS A 476 21.79 28.29 3.75
N TRP A 477 22.71 27.62 4.43
CA TRP A 477 23.63 28.26 5.36
C TRP A 477 24.67 29.08 4.58
N ASP A 478 25.47 29.89 5.26
CA ASP A 478 26.60 30.65 4.70
C ASP A 478 27.96 30.12 5.19
N ARG A 479 27.94 28.94 5.80
CA ARG A 479 29.06 28.12 6.27
C ARG A 479 28.59 26.66 6.33
N GLN A 480 29.52 25.72 6.43
CA GLN A 480 29.17 24.30 6.61
C GLN A 480 28.16 24.14 7.75
N PRO A 481 26.97 23.56 7.48
CA PRO A 481 25.94 23.38 8.49
C PRO A 481 26.43 22.56 9.68
N ASP A 482 26.00 22.92 10.89
CA ASP A 482 26.47 22.26 12.12
C ASP A 482 26.05 20.76 12.19
N TYR A 483 25.05 20.35 11.42
CA TYR A 483 24.68 18.93 11.27
C TYR A 483 25.63 18.14 10.36
N SER A 484 26.47 18.78 9.55
CA SER A 484 27.51 18.12 8.73
C SER A 484 28.80 18.04 9.54
N ALA A 485 29.17 16.83 9.97
CA ALA A 485 30.37 16.63 10.80
C ALA A 485 31.64 16.58 9.94
N TYR A 486 31.59 15.87 8.82
CA TYR A 486 32.71 15.67 7.93
C TYR A 486 32.23 15.59 6.48
N ARG A 487 32.90 16.28 5.55
CA ARG A 487 32.67 16.14 4.10
C ARG A 487 33.98 16.20 3.32
N GLU A 488 34.12 15.32 2.33
CA GLU A 488 35.32 15.19 1.50
C GLU A 488 34.98 14.74 0.07
N SER A 489 35.47 15.50 -0.91
CA SER A 489 35.31 15.18 -2.33
C SER A 489 36.43 14.24 -2.80
N SER A 490 36.29 12.95 -2.52
CA SER A 490 37.20 11.88 -2.95
C SER A 490 36.39 10.61 -3.19
N PHE A 491 36.91 9.72 -4.05
CA PHE A 491 36.32 8.39 -4.22
C PHE A 491 36.73 7.47 -3.07
N GLY A 492 35.90 6.49 -2.74
CA GLY A 492 36.15 5.62 -1.59
C GLY A 492 35.05 4.61 -1.32
N HIS A 493 35.18 3.94 -0.18
CA HIS A 493 34.18 3.00 0.35
C HIS A 493 34.12 3.03 1.88
N GLY A 494 32.99 2.60 2.41
CA GLY A 494 32.75 2.45 3.84
C GLY A 494 32.95 1.03 4.35
N ILE A 495 33.45 0.90 5.58
CA ILE A 495 33.47 -0.34 6.37
C ILE A 495 32.74 -0.10 7.70
N PHE A 496 31.68 -0.87 7.90
CA PHE A 496 30.84 -0.85 9.09
C PHE A 496 31.07 -2.10 9.94
N GLU A 497 31.54 -1.89 11.18
CA GLU A 497 31.93 -2.97 12.10
C GLU A 497 31.18 -2.86 13.42
N VAL A 498 30.08 -3.61 13.54
CA VAL A 498 29.34 -3.69 14.80
C VAL A 498 30.13 -4.52 15.81
N LYS A 499 30.50 -3.90 16.93
CA LYS A 499 31.27 -4.56 17.99
C LYS A 499 30.37 -5.24 19.00
N ASN A 500 29.24 -4.62 19.33
CA ASN A 500 28.23 -5.13 20.25
C ASN A 500 26.90 -4.36 20.07
N GLU A 501 25.91 -4.61 20.92
CA GLU A 501 24.59 -3.97 20.93
C GLU A 501 24.56 -2.43 21.09
N THR A 502 25.68 -1.79 21.42
CA THR A 502 25.77 -0.32 21.59
C THR A 502 26.84 0.34 20.75
N HIS A 503 27.93 -0.34 20.41
CA HIS A 503 29.07 0.23 19.70
C HIS A 503 29.26 -0.37 18.30
N ALA A 504 29.35 0.50 17.30
CA ALA A 504 29.80 0.14 15.97
C ALA A 504 30.87 1.12 15.50
N LEU A 505 31.91 0.61 14.87
CA LEU A 505 32.96 1.41 14.26
C LEU A 505 32.58 1.66 12.80
N TRP A 506 32.49 2.92 12.41
CA TRP A 506 32.45 3.34 11.02
C TRP A 506 33.84 3.78 10.59
N THR A 507 34.32 3.27 9.47
CA THR A 507 35.55 3.72 8.82
C THR A 507 35.27 3.95 7.34
N TRP A 508 35.52 5.15 6.83
CA TRP A 508 35.54 5.42 5.40
C TRP A 508 36.99 5.46 4.91
N HIS A 509 37.24 4.85 3.76
CA HIS A 509 38.57 4.76 3.14
C HIS A 509 38.55 5.49 1.81
N ARG A 510 39.38 6.52 1.68
CA ARG A 510 39.61 7.21 0.41
C ARG A 510 40.51 6.36 -0.50
N ASN A 511 40.23 6.33 -1.80
CA ASN A 511 40.95 5.50 -2.77
C ASN A 511 42.41 5.89 -2.96
N GLN A 512 42.77 7.16 -2.76
CA GLN A 512 44.13 7.64 -2.95
C GLN A 512 45.11 7.26 -1.82
N ASP A 513 44.58 6.81 -0.68
CA ASP A 513 45.40 6.39 0.46
C ASP A 513 45.78 4.91 0.35
N MET A 514 46.85 4.51 1.03
CA MET A 514 47.17 3.08 1.18
C MET A 514 46.07 2.35 1.96
N TYR A 515 45.85 1.06 1.65
CA TYR A 515 44.75 0.21 2.15
C TYR A 515 44.43 0.25 3.67
N ASP A 516 45.36 0.68 4.52
CA ASP A 516 45.20 0.70 6.00
C ASP A 516 44.97 2.10 6.60
N SER A 517 44.93 3.17 5.79
CA SER A 517 44.71 4.53 6.29
C SER A 517 43.22 4.90 6.26
N PRO A 518 42.60 5.21 7.41
CA PRO A 518 41.22 5.69 7.42
C PRO A 518 41.16 7.13 6.93
N GLY A 519 40.19 7.41 6.05
CA GLY A 519 39.88 8.77 5.65
C GLY A 519 39.08 9.52 6.71
N ASP A 520 38.05 8.87 7.21
CA ASP A 520 37.27 9.28 8.37
C ASP A 520 36.95 8.05 9.23
N GLN A 521 36.87 8.24 10.54
CA GLN A 521 36.64 7.13 11.47
C GLN A 521 35.92 7.60 12.75
N ILE A 522 34.89 6.87 13.15
CA ILE A 522 34.10 7.19 14.35
C ILE A 522 33.46 5.94 14.96
N TYR A 523 33.43 5.87 16.29
CA TYR A 523 32.52 4.97 16.99
C TYR A 523 31.12 5.57 17.04
N ILE A 524 30.18 4.96 16.34
CA ILE A 524 28.75 5.22 16.50
C ILE A 524 28.30 4.46 17.74
N VAL A 525 27.84 5.21 18.73
CA VAL A 525 27.32 4.68 19.99
C VAL A 525 25.84 4.96 20.07
N ARG A 526 25.03 3.91 20.11
CA ARG A 526 23.58 4.01 20.33
C ARG A 526 23.27 3.93 21.83
N GLN A 527 22.24 4.67 22.26
CA GLN A 527 21.84 4.79 23.67
C GLN A 527 20.38 4.33 23.84
N PRO A 528 20.09 3.01 23.84
CA PRO A 528 18.71 2.49 23.87
C PRO A 528 17.89 2.93 25.09
N GLU A 529 18.53 3.20 26.22
CA GLU A 529 17.85 3.69 27.43
C GLU A 529 17.49 5.18 27.35
N ARG A 530 18.20 5.94 26.50
CA ARG A 530 18.02 7.37 26.29
C ARG A 530 17.03 7.66 25.16
N CYS A 531 17.15 6.89 24.09
CA CYS A 531 16.51 7.15 22.80
C CYS A 531 15.33 6.21 22.56
N PRO A 532 14.34 6.62 21.75
CA PRO A 532 13.19 5.76 21.47
C PRO A 532 13.66 4.47 20.79
N THR A 533 13.17 3.32 21.25
CA THR A 533 13.38 2.01 20.62
C THR A 533 12.08 1.36 20.17
N GLU A 534 10.95 2.00 20.48
CA GLU A 534 9.59 1.67 20.11
C GLU A 534 8.81 3.00 20.06
N PRO A 535 7.78 3.14 19.20
CA PRO A 535 6.88 4.29 19.27
C PRO A 535 6.29 4.34 20.67
N LYS A 536 6.54 5.44 21.38
CA LYS A 536 6.03 5.68 22.73
C LYS A 536 4.50 5.80 22.71
N PHE A 537 3.81 4.66 22.64
CA PHE A 537 2.37 4.56 22.89
C PHE A 537 2.03 4.98 24.34
N PHE A 538 3.04 5.13 25.21
CA PHE A 538 2.91 5.50 26.62
C PHE A 538 3.46 6.87 27.04
N ALA A 539 4.04 7.69 26.16
CA ALA A 539 4.67 8.97 26.58
C ALA A 539 3.93 10.25 26.17
N LYS A 540 2.67 10.17 25.70
CA LYS A 540 1.75 11.32 25.76
C LYS A 540 1.10 11.50 27.14
N LEU A 541 1.38 10.60 28.09
CA LEU A 541 0.87 10.67 29.46
C LEU A 541 1.80 11.37 30.48
N GLN A 542 3.08 11.60 30.16
CA GLN A 542 4.07 11.97 31.18
C GLN A 542 4.59 13.43 31.11
N THR A 543 4.42 14.14 29.99
CA THR A 543 4.94 15.51 29.81
C THR A 543 3.97 16.63 30.17
N LYS A 544 2.70 16.34 30.47
CA LYS A 544 1.80 17.31 31.13
C LYS A 544 1.93 17.30 32.67
N LEU A 545 2.73 16.42 33.25
CA LEU A 545 2.83 16.24 34.70
C LEU A 545 3.95 17.02 35.40
N ASN A 546 4.90 17.64 34.68
CA ASN A 546 6.08 18.27 35.31
C ASN A 546 6.16 19.81 35.22
N GLN A 547 5.11 20.51 34.77
CA GLN A 547 5.15 21.98 34.65
C GLN A 547 4.20 22.77 35.56
N GLN A 548 3.52 22.12 36.51
CA GLN A 548 2.93 22.82 37.66
C GLN A 548 3.00 21.93 38.90
N MET A 549 4.13 21.92 39.59
CA MET A 549 4.16 22.03 41.05
C MET A 549 5.60 22.23 41.55
N GLY A 550 6.03 23.50 41.53
CA GLY A 550 7.08 24.00 42.39
C GLY A 550 6.47 24.88 43.48
N LEU A 551 6.43 24.33 44.72
CA LEU A 551 6.42 25.00 46.04
C LEU A 551 5.09 25.68 46.50
N LEU A 552 4.49 25.39 47.68
CA LEU A 552 5.04 24.97 48.98
C LEU A 552 4.10 24.08 49.84
N SER A 553 4.69 22.98 50.33
CA SER A 553 4.79 22.52 51.73
C SER A 553 3.64 21.87 52.53
N PHE A 554 3.86 20.57 52.78
CA PHE A 554 3.68 19.76 54.00
C PHE A 554 2.30 19.23 54.43
N LEU A 555 2.20 17.90 54.24
CA LEU A 555 1.76 16.83 55.17
C LEU A 555 0.43 16.11 54.89
N THR A 556 0.64 14.88 54.39
CA THR A 556 -0.07 13.61 54.68
C THR A 556 -1.40 13.32 53.98
N PHE A 557 -1.31 12.61 52.85
CA PHE A 557 -2.34 11.83 52.15
C PHE A 557 -1.74 10.44 51.84
N PRO A 558 -2.43 9.32 52.12
CA PRO A 558 -3.23 8.70 51.05
C PRO A 558 -4.54 8.05 51.56
N LEU A 559 -5.38 7.57 50.64
CA LEU A 559 -6.69 6.91 50.83
C LEU A 559 -7.90 7.84 51.03
N PHE A 560 -8.29 8.59 49.99
CA PHE A 560 -9.72 8.92 49.79
C PHE A 560 -10.09 9.32 48.35
N LEU A 561 -9.15 9.36 47.40
CA LEU A 561 -9.40 9.78 46.01
C LEU A 561 -9.46 8.66 44.96
N SER A 562 -9.56 7.39 45.35
CA SER A 562 -9.74 6.28 44.40
C SER A 562 -11.17 6.12 43.88
N LEU A 563 -12.13 6.93 44.37
CA LEU A 563 -13.55 6.82 44.02
C LEU A 563 -14.11 7.97 43.18
N LEU A 564 -13.35 9.06 42.95
CA LEU A 564 -13.80 10.17 42.08
C LEU A 564 -13.05 10.26 40.74
N TRP A 565 -12.07 9.38 40.49
CA TRP A 565 -11.24 9.36 39.28
C TRP A 565 -11.69 8.37 38.20
N ARG A 566 -12.92 7.85 38.30
CA ARG A 566 -13.54 6.97 37.28
C ARG A 566 -14.51 7.69 36.33
N LEU A 567 -14.59 9.02 36.38
CA LEU A 567 -15.65 9.75 35.66
C LEU A 567 -15.19 10.81 34.65
N ILE A 568 -13.89 11.08 34.46
CA ILE A 568 -13.45 12.08 33.46
C ILE A 568 -12.10 11.71 32.83
N ILE A 569 -12.05 10.78 31.87
CA ILE A 569 -11.00 10.70 30.82
C ILE A 569 -11.60 10.13 29.51
N VAL A 570 -12.13 11.02 28.67
CA VAL A 570 -12.05 11.02 27.19
C VAL A 570 -11.82 12.49 26.83
N ASN A 571 -11.00 12.80 25.82
CA ASN A 571 -11.09 13.99 24.94
C ASN A 571 -9.74 14.28 24.26
N GLY A 572 -9.47 13.61 23.14
CA GLY A 572 -9.10 14.38 21.95
C GLY A 572 -10.42 14.97 21.46
N ASN A 573 -10.55 16.30 21.38
CA ASN A 573 -11.78 16.95 20.94
C ASN A 573 -11.89 16.82 19.41
N PHE A 574 -12.22 15.62 18.91
CA PHE A 574 -12.88 15.50 17.62
C PHE A 574 -14.32 15.95 17.81
N SER A 575 -14.87 16.66 16.82
CA SER A 575 -16.28 17.02 16.81
C SER A 575 -17.14 15.77 17.05
N THR A 576 -18.24 15.94 17.77
CA THR A 576 -19.16 14.83 18.03
C THR A 576 -20.57 15.24 17.64
N THR A 577 -21.41 14.31 17.19
CA THR A 577 -22.81 14.64 16.89
C THR A 577 -23.60 15.15 18.11
N LEU A 578 -23.09 14.99 19.34
CA LEU A 578 -23.66 15.64 20.53
C LEU A 578 -23.50 17.17 20.51
N GLU A 579 -22.48 17.67 19.82
CA GLU A 579 -22.18 19.11 19.67
C GLU A 579 -22.92 19.73 18.47
N GLY A 580 -23.50 18.89 17.60
CA GLY A 580 -24.23 19.31 16.40
C GLY A 580 -25.56 20.03 16.72
N PRO A 581 -26.15 20.70 15.73
CA PRO A 581 -25.78 20.69 14.32
C PRO A 581 -24.52 21.50 14.02
N PHE A 582 -23.66 20.96 13.15
CA PHE A 582 -22.47 21.64 12.64
C PHE A 582 -22.84 22.69 11.62
N LYS A 583 -22.04 23.75 11.54
CA LYS A 583 -22.17 24.73 10.46
C LYS A 583 -21.76 24.07 9.14
N PRO A 584 -22.51 24.30 8.04
CA PRO A 584 -22.16 23.75 6.74
C PRO A 584 -20.76 24.14 6.28
N VAL A 585 -20.03 23.18 5.74
CA VAL A 585 -18.70 23.35 5.14
C VAL A 585 -18.72 22.82 3.71
N THR A 586 -18.31 23.65 2.76
CA THR A 586 -18.02 23.26 1.38
C THR A 586 -16.52 23.42 1.15
N VAL A 587 -15.84 22.34 0.76
CA VAL A 587 -14.44 22.43 0.36
C VAL A 587 -14.35 23.02 -1.04
N PRO A 588 -13.54 24.08 -1.27
CA PRO A 588 -13.36 24.63 -2.61
C PRO A 588 -12.82 23.58 -3.58
N PHE A 589 -13.44 23.48 -4.75
CA PHE A 589 -12.95 22.60 -5.82
C PHE A 589 -11.60 23.09 -6.35
N ASP A 590 -10.63 22.19 -6.43
CA ASP A 590 -9.27 22.52 -6.89
C ASP A 590 -9.12 22.24 -8.38
N ASN A 591 -9.43 23.27 -9.19
CA ASN A 591 -9.27 23.25 -10.64
C ASN A 591 -7.84 22.96 -11.11
N LYS A 592 -6.81 23.13 -10.27
CA LYS A 592 -5.41 22.89 -10.69
C LYS A 592 -5.04 21.41 -10.66
N THR A 593 -5.68 20.64 -9.79
CA THR A 593 -5.47 19.19 -9.65
C THR A 593 -6.45 18.36 -10.47
N TYR A 594 -7.48 18.99 -11.02
CA TYR A 594 -8.43 18.34 -11.91
C TYR A 594 -7.81 18.17 -13.31
N HIS A 595 -7.58 16.92 -13.73
CA HIS A 595 -6.95 16.57 -15.01
C HIS A 595 -7.94 15.97 -16.02
N GLY A 596 -9.24 16.17 -15.81
CA GLY A 596 -10.31 15.52 -16.57
C GLY A 596 -10.82 14.25 -15.89
N ASN A 597 -11.60 13.49 -16.65
CA ASN A 597 -12.26 12.27 -16.18
C ASN A 597 -11.25 11.17 -15.90
N ALA A 598 -11.63 10.25 -15.00
CA ALA A 598 -10.77 9.13 -14.66
C ALA A 598 -10.64 8.17 -15.86
N ILE A 599 -9.42 7.69 -16.11
CA ILE A 599 -9.13 6.83 -17.26
C ILE A 599 -9.27 5.37 -16.84
N ASP A 600 -10.17 4.64 -17.50
CA ASP A 600 -10.34 3.20 -17.32
C ASP A 600 -9.03 2.42 -17.55
N LEU A 601 -8.80 1.40 -16.72
CA LEU A 601 -7.69 0.47 -16.93
C LEU A 601 -7.93 -0.30 -18.24
N PRO A 602 -6.92 -0.37 -19.13
CA PRO A 602 -7.07 -1.08 -20.40
C PRO A 602 -7.12 -2.60 -20.16
N ASP A 603 -7.71 -3.34 -21.09
CA ASP A 603 -7.70 -4.81 -21.11
C ASP A 603 -6.29 -5.42 -21.19
N THR A 604 -5.31 -4.62 -21.60
CA THR A 604 -3.89 -4.95 -21.63
C THR A 604 -3.20 -4.81 -20.26
N ASP A 605 -3.86 -4.23 -19.25
CA ASP A 605 -3.29 -4.11 -17.91
C ASP A 605 -3.06 -5.49 -17.28
N PRO A 606 -1.83 -5.83 -16.83
CA PRO A 606 -1.54 -7.14 -16.25
C PRO A 606 -2.42 -7.52 -15.06
N GLN A 607 -2.97 -6.55 -14.33
CA GLN A 607 -3.83 -6.78 -13.16
C GLN A 607 -5.24 -7.27 -13.53
N VAL A 608 -5.70 -6.99 -14.76
CA VAL A 608 -7.02 -7.42 -15.26
C VAL A 608 -6.94 -8.62 -16.20
N GLN A 609 -5.73 -8.92 -16.68
CA GLN A 609 -5.47 -10.08 -17.52
C GLN A 609 -5.64 -11.38 -16.74
N ARG A 610 -6.09 -12.40 -17.47
CA ARG A 610 -6.17 -13.75 -16.93
C ARG A 610 -4.77 -14.34 -16.76
N THR A 611 -4.41 -14.67 -15.53
CA THR A 611 -3.09 -15.22 -15.17
C THR A 611 -3.09 -16.73 -14.90
N VAL A 612 -4.28 -17.33 -14.82
CA VAL A 612 -4.52 -18.76 -14.53
C VAL A 612 -4.84 -19.55 -15.80
N GLN A 613 -4.63 -20.87 -15.80
CA GLN A 613 -4.85 -21.74 -16.97
C GLN A 613 -5.99 -22.74 -16.77
N GLY A 614 -6.74 -23.01 -17.85
CA GLY A 614 -7.79 -24.03 -17.84
C GLY A 614 -8.91 -23.68 -16.86
N PHE A 615 -9.19 -24.58 -15.90
CA PHE A 615 -10.24 -24.39 -14.89
C PHE A 615 -9.70 -23.97 -13.52
N GLU A 616 -8.46 -23.49 -13.44
CA GLU A 616 -7.94 -22.90 -12.21
C GLU A 616 -8.81 -21.70 -11.76
N PRO A 617 -9.10 -21.57 -10.45
CA PRO A 617 -9.93 -20.49 -9.92
C PRO A 617 -9.34 -19.09 -10.13
N GLU A 618 -10.22 -18.15 -10.50
CA GLU A 618 -9.97 -16.71 -10.53
C GLU A 618 -11.16 -15.94 -9.94
N GLN A 619 -10.98 -14.63 -9.77
CA GLN A 619 -11.99 -13.73 -9.22
C GLN A 619 -12.53 -14.20 -7.86
N VAL A 620 -11.63 -14.76 -7.04
CA VAL A 620 -11.99 -15.32 -5.73
C VAL A 620 -12.46 -14.21 -4.81
N SER A 621 -13.60 -14.41 -4.15
CA SER A 621 -14.20 -13.46 -3.22
C SER A 621 -14.84 -14.14 -2.00
N VAL A 622 -14.94 -13.38 -0.90
CA VAL A 622 -15.57 -13.79 0.35
C VAL A 622 -16.74 -12.85 0.65
N SER A 623 -17.93 -13.39 0.90
CA SER A 623 -19.11 -12.65 1.36
C SER A 623 -19.55 -13.15 2.74
N LEU A 624 -20.17 -12.29 3.55
CA LEU A 624 -20.77 -12.72 4.81
C LEU A 624 -22.10 -13.46 4.56
N SER A 625 -22.42 -14.40 5.45
CA SER A 625 -23.80 -14.82 5.68
C SER A 625 -24.50 -13.84 6.63
N SER A 626 -25.72 -14.13 7.11
CA SER A 626 -26.45 -13.22 8.01
C SER A 626 -25.83 -13.11 9.41
N ASP A 627 -25.00 -14.07 9.83
CA ASP A 627 -24.31 -14.09 11.12
C ASP A 627 -22.85 -14.57 11.02
N TYR A 628 -22.10 -14.40 12.10
CA TYR A 628 -20.63 -14.53 12.13
C TYR A 628 -20.07 -15.94 11.88
N ASP A 629 -20.88 -16.98 12.07
CA ASP A 629 -20.46 -18.38 12.05
C ASP A 629 -20.52 -18.99 10.64
N SER A 630 -20.83 -18.17 9.63
CA SER A 630 -20.90 -18.60 8.24
C SER A 630 -20.42 -17.52 7.28
N VAL A 631 -19.70 -17.95 6.25
CA VAL A 631 -19.30 -17.11 5.11
C VAL A 631 -19.55 -17.86 3.80
N TRP A 632 -19.60 -17.11 2.71
CA TRP A 632 -19.65 -17.63 1.36
C TRP A 632 -18.32 -17.38 0.66
N ILE A 633 -17.80 -18.40 -0.01
CA ILE A 633 -16.63 -18.32 -0.88
C ILE A 633 -17.10 -18.49 -2.32
N SER A 634 -16.74 -17.53 -3.16
CA SER A 634 -17.12 -17.51 -4.58
C SER A 634 -15.89 -17.39 -5.47
N TRP A 635 -15.92 -18.02 -6.64
CA TRP A 635 -14.87 -17.91 -7.66
C TRP A 635 -15.41 -18.25 -9.05
N ILE A 636 -14.62 -17.99 -10.08
CA ILE A 636 -14.91 -18.34 -11.47
C ILE A 636 -13.84 -19.29 -12.00
N THR A 637 -14.23 -20.26 -12.83
CA THR A 637 -13.33 -21.13 -13.58
C THR A 637 -13.67 -21.13 -15.08
N GLY A 638 -12.65 -21.30 -15.92
CA GLY A 638 -12.81 -21.23 -17.38
C GLY A 638 -12.97 -19.79 -17.90
N ASP A 639 -12.78 -19.63 -19.22
CA ASP A 639 -12.84 -18.33 -19.87
C ASP A 639 -14.29 -17.94 -20.19
N SER A 640 -14.62 -16.66 -19.99
CA SER A 640 -15.84 -16.07 -20.52
C SER A 640 -15.76 -15.92 -22.04
N GLN A 641 -16.91 -15.83 -22.71
CA GLN A 641 -17.00 -15.66 -24.16
C GLN A 641 -17.85 -14.44 -24.49
N ILE A 642 -17.43 -13.68 -25.50
CA ILE A 642 -18.19 -12.56 -26.06
C ILE A 642 -18.23 -12.67 -27.59
N GLY A 643 -19.40 -12.43 -28.20
CA GLY A 643 -19.58 -12.48 -29.65
C GLY A 643 -20.97 -12.97 -30.08
N GLY A 644 -21.12 -13.29 -31.37
CA GLY A 644 -22.38 -13.79 -31.94
C GLY A 644 -22.65 -15.27 -31.70
N ASP A 645 -21.61 -16.10 -31.61
CA ASP A 645 -21.67 -17.56 -31.44
C ASP A 645 -21.15 -17.98 -30.06
N ILE A 646 -21.81 -17.55 -28.99
CA ILE A 646 -21.45 -17.96 -27.62
C ILE A 646 -21.99 -19.36 -27.30
N THR A 647 -21.21 -20.18 -26.60
CA THR A 647 -21.64 -21.49 -26.09
C THR A 647 -21.39 -21.54 -24.58
N PRO A 648 -22.45 -21.43 -23.74
CA PRO A 648 -22.29 -21.48 -22.29
C PRO A 648 -21.57 -22.76 -21.85
N LEU A 649 -20.62 -22.62 -20.93
CA LEU A 649 -19.90 -23.75 -20.36
C LEU A 649 -20.85 -24.64 -19.53
N ASP A 650 -20.57 -25.95 -19.50
CA ASP A 650 -21.32 -26.90 -18.67
C ASP A 650 -20.88 -26.76 -17.20
N PRO A 651 -21.70 -26.24 -16.28
CA PRO A 651 -21.31 -26.06 -14.89
C PRO A 651 -21.10 -27.37 -14.14
N GLU A 652 -21.62 -28.50 -14.63
CA GLU A 652 -21.38 -29.82 -14.04
C GLU A 652 -19.99 -30.38 -14.37
N SER A 653 -19.23 -29.72 -15.26
CA SER A 653 -17.90 -30.15 -15.67
C SER A 653 -16.79 -29.88 -14.65
N VAL A 654 -17.05 -29.04 -13.64
CA VAL A 654 -16.09 -28.63 -12.59
C VAL A 654 -16.77 -28.65 -11.22
N TYR A 655 -16.18 -29.35 -10.24
CA TYR A 655 -16.69 -29.37 -8.88
C TYR A 655 -16.45 -28.05 -8.13
N SER A 656 -17.38 -27.72 -7.23
CA SER A 656 -17.30 -26.52 -6.38
C SER A 656 -16.87 -26.91 -4.97
N VAL A 657 -15.56 -27.02 -4.70
CA VAL A 657 -15.04 -27.47 -3.39
C VAL A 657 -14.23 -26.37 -2.72
N VAL A 658 -14.40 -26.22 -1.40
CA VAL A 658 -13.52 -25.40 -0.55
C VAL A 658 -12.92 -26.26 0.56
N GLN A 659 -11.58 -26.25 0.65
CA GLN A 659 -10.83 -26.86 1.74
C GLN A 659 -10.32 -25.76 2.67
N TYR A 660 -10.56 -25.88 3.97
CA TYR A 660 -10.27 -24.79 4.92
C TYR A 660 -9.88 -25.29 6.32
N GLY A 661 -9.32 -24.37 7.11
CA GLY A 661 -8.97 -24.60 8.52
C GLY A 661 -8.47 -23.32 9.19
N ILE A 662 -8.32 -23.37 10.51
CA ILE A 662 -7.75 -22.25 11.27
C ILE A 662 -6.27 -22.05 10.86
N GLU A 663 -5.85 -20.80 10.68
CA GLU A 663 -4.47 -20.45 10.33
C GLU A 663 -3.45 -21.16 11.23
N GLY A 664 -2.40 -21.74 10.62
CA GLY A 664 -1.37 -22.51 11.33
C GLY A 664 -1.76 -23.97 11.64
N SER A 665 -2.99 -24.39 11.34
CA SER A 665 -3.43 -25.79 11.42
C SER A 665 -3.49 -26.44 10.02
N GLN A 666 -3.70 -27.75 9.93
CA GLN A 666 -3.96 -28.40 8.64
C GLN A 666 -5.39 -28.06 8.17
N MET A 667 -5.58 -27.76 6.88
CA MET A 667 -6.91 -27.60 6.27
C MET A 667 -7.64 -28.95 6.28
N SER A 668 -8.40 -29.19 7.35
CA SER A 668 -8.99 -30.49 7.67
C SER A 668 -10.49 -30.52 7.39
N TYR A 669 -11.08 -29.36 7.05
CA TYR A 669 -12.49 -29.23 6.70
C TYR A 669 -12.62 -29.06 5.19
N GLU A 670 -13.70 -29.59 4.66
CA GLU A 670 -14.06 -29.53 3.24
C GLU A 670 -15.56 -29.28 3.14
N GLU A 671 -15.96 -28.33 2.29
CA GLU A 671 -17.37 -28.08 1.95
C GLU A 671 -17.54 -28.07 0.44
N VAL A 672 -18.73 -28.47 -0.01
CA VAL A 672 -19.10 -28.53 -1.42
C VAL A 672 -20.29 -27.63 -1.65
N GLY A 673 -20.24 -26.84 -2.71
CA GLY A 673 -21.32 -25.94 -3.11
C GLY A 673 -21.84 -26.24 -4.51
N TYR A 674 -22.31 -25.20 -5.19
CA TYR A 674 -22.94 -25.30 -6.51
C TYR A 674 -22.26 -24.38 -7.52
N SER A 675 -22.47 -24.68 -8.80
CA SER A 675 -21.93 -23.94 -9.93
C SER A 675 -23.00 -23.66 -10.99
N PHE A 676 -22.83 -22.58 -11.73
CA PHE A 676 -23.68 -22.19 -12.86
C PHE A 676 -22.94 -21.20 -13.77
N VAL A 677 -23.58 -20.81 -14.88
CA VAL A 677 -23.13 -19.75 -15.79
C VAL A 677 -24.26 -18.75 -15.97
N TYR A 678 -23.94 -17.48 -16.21
CA TYR A 678 -24.93 -16.49 -16.64
C TYR A 678 -24.61 -15.98 -18.04
N ASN A 679 -25.64 -15.43 -18.69
CA ASN A 679 -25.53 -14.86 -20.01
C ASN A 679 -25.99 -13.40 -19.98
N GLN A 680 -25.40 -12.58 -20.85
CA GLN A 680 -25.91 -11.26 -21.21
C GLN A 680 -26.30 -11.31 -22.69
N LEU A 681 -27.61 -11.30 -22.96
CA LEU A 681 -28.16 -11.55 -24.30
C LEU A 681 -28.87 -10.33 -24.87
N TYR A 682 -28.56 -9.98 -26.10
CA TYR A 682 -29.16 -8.86 -26.82
C TYR A 682 -29.87 -9.34 -28.09
N PRO A 683 -31.21 -9.22 -28.19
CA PRO A 683 -31.98 -9.71 -29.34
C PRO A 683 -31.99 -8.72 -30.52
N PHE A 684 -30.91 -7.96 -30.70
CA PHE A 684 -30.79 -6.91 -31.72
C PHE A 684 -29.63 -7.20 -32.66
N GLU A 685 -29.83 -6.99 -33.97
CA GLU A 685 -28.80 -7.24 -34.98
C GLU A 685 -27.59 -6.30 -34.76
N GLY A 686 -26.39 -6.89 -34.71
CA GLY A 686 -25.12 -6.16 -34.56
C GLY A 686 -24.58 -6.08 -33.13
N LEU A 687 -25.39 -6.41 -32.11
CA LEU A 687 -24.95 -6.47 -30.72
C LEU A 687 -24.30 -7.83 -30.41
N GLN A 688 -23.28 -7.82 -29.55
CA GLN A 688 -22.57 -9.03 -29.13
C GLN A 688 -23.16 -9.59 -27.84
N ASN A 689 -23.34 -10.91 -27.77
CA ASN A 689 -23.76 -11.60 -26.56
C ASN A 689 -22.55 -11.99 -25.71
N TYR A 690 -22.77 -12.21 -24.42
CA TYR A 690 -21.75 -12.69 -23.49
C TYR A 690 -22.25 -13.91 -22.70
N THR A 691 -21.34 -14.83 -22.39
CA THR A 691 -21.55 -15.88 -21.39
C THR A 691 -20.33 -15.95 -20.47
N SER A 692 -20.58 -16.13 -19.18
CA SER A 692 -19.51 -16.17 -18.17
C SER A 692 -18.68 -17.45 -18.22
N GLY A 693 -17.53 -17.43 -17.53
CA GLY A 693 -16.96 -18.67 -17.00
C GLY A 693 -17.93 -19.34 -16.01
N ILE A 694 -17.59 -20.54 -15.55
CA ILE A 694 -18.38 -21.24 -14.54
C ILE A 694 -18.19 -20.52 -13.20
N ILE A 695 -19.28 -20.00 -12.64
CA ILE A 695 -19.30 -19.36 -11.32
C ILE A 695 -19.59 -20.42 -10.27
N HIS A 696 -18.88 -20.37 -9.15
CA HIS A 696 -18.98 -21.31 -8.05
C HIS A 696 -19.31 -20.58 -6.74
N HIS A 697 -20.18 -21.16 -5.92
CA HIS A 697 -20.54 -20.64 -4.61
C HIS A 697 -20.54 -21.75 -3.58
N VAL A 698 -19.76 -21.58 -2.51
CA VAL A 698 -19.64 -22.55 -1.41
C VAL A 698 -19.85 -21.85 -0.07
N ARG A 699 -20.80 -22.36 0.71
CA ARG A 699 -21.07 -21.86 2.07
C ARG A 699 -20.26 -22.63 3.10
N LEU A 700 -19.49 -21.90 3.90
CA LEU A 700 -18.82 -22.44 5.07
C LEU A 700 -19.69 -22.17 6.30
N THR A 701 -19.86 -23.15 7.18
CA THR A 701 -20.70 -23.04 8.39
C THR A 701 -19.97 -23.56 9.63
N GLY A 702 -20.45 -23.20 10.82
CA GLY A 702 -19.86 -23.65 12.08
C GLY A 702 -18.49 -23.03 12.36
N LEU A 703 -18.24 -21.82 11.83
CA LEU A 703 -16.98 -21.12 11.99
C LEU A 703 -16.87 -20.46 13.37
N GLU A 704 -15.65 -20.45 13.91
CA GLU A 704 -15.37 -19.73 15.15
C GLU A 704 -15.36 -18.22 14.88
N PRO A 705 -15.95 -17.38 15.75
CA PRO A 705 -15.95 -15.92 15.57
C PRO A 705 -14.55 -15.33 15.69
N SER A 706 -14.33 -14.17 15.07
CA SER A 706 -13.05 -13.42 15.14
C SER A 706 -11.80 -14.24 14.81
N THR A 707 -11.95 -15.32 14.06
CA THR A 707 -10.91 -16.32 13.83
C THR A 707 -10.40 -16.21 12.40
N LEU A 708 -9.07 -16.32 12.24
CA LEU A 708 -8.43 -16.28 10.93
C LEU A 708 -8.44 -17.70 10.35
N TYR A 709 -9.16 -17.88 9.26
CA TYR A 709 -9.19 -19.10 8.48
C TYR A 709 -8.27 -18.97 7.27
N GLN A 710 -7.62 -20.06 6.90
CA GLN A 710 -6.97 -20.24 5.61
C GLN A 710 -7.81 -21.20 4.77
N TYR A 711 -7.89 -20.97 3.46
CA TYR A 711 -8.69 -21.79 2.56
C TYR A 711 -8.09 -21.88 1.15
N GLN A 712 -8.44 -22.96 0.44
CA GLN A 712 -8.29 -23.10 -1.01
C GLN A 712 -9.65 -23.46 -1.61
N CYS A 713 -9.92 -22.98 -2.81
CA CYS A 713 -11.15 -23.27 -3.56
C CYS A 713 -10.82 -23.92 -4.91
N GLY A 714 -11.79 -24.57 -5.54
CA GLY A 714 -11.64 -25.15 -6.88
C GLY A 714 -12.11 -26.60 -6.97
N ASP A 715 -11.50 -27.35 -7.89
CA ASP A 715 -11.81 -28.77 -8.11
C ASP A 715 -10.57 -29.66 -7.83
N PRO A 716 -10.58 -30.43 -6.73
CA PRO A 716 -9.47 -31.30 -6.37
C PRO A 716 -9.31 -32.51 -7.30
N TYR A 717 -10.32 -32.83 -8.13
CA TYR A 717 -10.31 -33.98 -9.03
C TYR A 717 -9.64 -33.70 -10.38
N ILE A 718 -9.45 -32.44 -10.75
CA ILE A 718 -8.83 -32.03 -12.03
C ILE A 718 -7.57 -31.16 -11.86
N SER A 719 -6.93 -31.18 -10.68
CA SER A 719 -5.75 -30.36 -10.35
C SER A 719 -5.97 -28.86 -10.57
N ALA A 720 -7.18 -28.37 -10.27
CA ALA A 720 -7.58 -26.99 -10.44
C ALA A 720 -7.98 -26.37 -9.09
N MET A 721 -7.05 -26.38 -8.14
CA MET A 721 -7.21 -25.73 -6.83
C MET A 721 -6.47 -24.38 -6.82
N SER A 722 -7.04 -23.40 -6.14
CA SER A 722 -6.47 -22.06 -5.99
C SER A 722 -5.20 -22.06 -5.12
N ASP A 723 -4.50 -20.92 -5.11
CA ASP A 723 -3.59 -20.56 -4.03
C ASP A 723 -4.33 -20.50 -2.67
N VAL A 724 -3.56 -20.46 -1.58
CA VAL A 724 -4.12 -20.31 -0.22
C VAL A 724 -4.47 -18.86 0.05
N PHE A 725 -5.74 -18.61 0.37
CA PHE A 725 -6.28 -17.31 0.79
C PHE A 725 -6.65 -17.33 2.28
N TYR A 726 -6.93 -16.16 2.85
CA TYR A 726 -7.23 -16.03 4.28
C TYR A 726 -8.38 -15.06 4.53
N PHE A 727 -9.35 -15.43 5.36
CA PHE A 727 -10.38 -14.49 5.82
C PHE A 727 -10.53 -14.55 7.34
N ARG A 728 -10.98 -13.45 7.94
CA ARG A 728 -11.35 -13.41 9.36
C ARG A 728 -12.86 -13.35 9.49
N THR A 729 -13.44 -14.27 10.27
CA THR A 729 -14.87 -14.23 10.61
C THR A 729 -15.21 -13.02 11.46
N MET A 730 -16.44 -12.54 11.33
CA MET A 730 -16.93 -11.43 12.14
C MET A 730 -16.93 -11.77 13.64
N PRO A 731 -16.87 -10.77 14.52
CA PRO A 731 -17.13 -10.97 15.94
C PRO A 731 -18.59 -11.38 16.20
N PRO A 732 -18.87 -12.04 17.33
CA PRO A 732 -20.22 -12.48 17.62
C PRO A 732 -21.11 -11.29 17.94
N SER A 733 -22.38 -11.40 17.54
CA SER A 733 -23.42 -10.40 17.76
C SER A 733 -23.54 -10.06 19.25
N SER A 734 -23.03 -8.89 19.63
CA SER A 734 -22.88 -8.48 21.04
C SER A 734 -22.65 -6.97 21.16
N PRO A 735 -23.17 -6.32 22.22
CA PRO A 735 -22.96 -4.89 22.45
C PRO A 735 -21.49 -4.51 22.75
N THR A 736 -20.60 -5.49 22.94
CA THR A 736 -19.19 -5.23 23.29
C THR A 736 -18.21 -5.64 22.19
N ASN A 737 -18.67 -6.30 21.13
CA ASN A 737 -17.79 -6.83 20.09
C ASN A 737 -18.16 -6.20 18.74
N TYR A 738 -17.17 -5.64 18.05
CA TYR A 738 -17.35 -4.94 16.79
C TYR A 738 -16.18 -5.28 15.85
N PRO A 739 -16.38 -5.31 14.52
CA PRO A 739 -15.25 -5.26 13.59
C PRO A 739 -14.42 -4.01 13.90
N ARG A 740 -13.10 -4.11 13.79
CA ARG A 740 -12.19 -2.99 14.11
C ARG A 740 -12.39 -1.86 13.12
N ARG A 741 -12.55 -2.21 11.83
CA ARG A 741 -12.73 -1.29 10.71
C ARG A 741 -13.71 -1.87 9.70
N VAL A 742 -14.76 -1.11 9.40
CA VAL A 742 -15.62 -1.33 8.25
C VAL A 742 -15.27 -0.28 7.22
N ALA A 743 -14.76 -0.70 6.06
CA ALA A 743 -14.53 0.20 4.94
C ALA A 743 -15.82 0.35 4.13
N VAL A 744 -16.12 1.57 3.70
CA VAL A 744 -17.28 1.89 2.87
C VAL A 744 -16.81 2.68 1.66
N VAL A 745 -17.26 2.29 0.47
CA VAL A 745 -16.94 2.93 -0.81
C VAL A 745 -18.07 2.66 -1.80
N GLY A 746 -18.46 3.63 -2.62
CA GLY A 746 -19.38 3.43 -3.75
C GLY A 746 -18.71 3.86 -5.06
N ASP A 747 -19.29 3.46 -6.19
CA ASP A 747 -18.98 4.05 -7.49
C ASP A 747 -17.49 3.92 -7.86
N LEU A 748 -16.98 2.71 -7.69
CA LEU A 748 -15.58 2.39 -7.93
C LEU A 748 -15.24 2.45 -9.41
N GLY A 749 -16.01 1.77 -10.27
CA GLY A 749 -15.60 1.49 -11.64
C GLY A 749 -14.26 0.75 -11.71
N LEU A 750 -13.50 0.96 -12.79
CA LEU A 750 -12.19 0.32 -12.95
C LEU A 750 -11.22 1.23 -13.71
N THR A 751 -10.75 2.27 -13.02
CA THR A 751 -9.86 3.32 -13.51
C THR A 751 -8.54 3.36 -12.72
N TYR A 752 -7.59 4.20 -13.14
CA TYR A 752 -6.41 4.49 -12.32
C TYR A 752 -6.76 5.17 -10.98
N ASN A 753 -7.86 5.93 -10.92
CA ASN A 753 -8.36 6.53 -9.69
C ASN A 753 -8.96 5.45 -8.77
N THR A 754 -9.69 4.49 -9.33
CA THR A 754 -10.11 3.27 -8.61
C THR A 754 -8.91 2.53 -8.05
N SER A 755 -7.81 2.43 -8.78
CA SER A 755 -6.58 1.79 -8.29
C SER A 755 -5.96 2.52 -7.09
N THR A 756 -6.10 3.85 -7.04
CA THR A 756 -5.75 4.65 -5.87
C THR A 756 -6.67 4.35 -4.70
N THR A 757 -8.00 4.38 -4.89
CA THR A 757 -9.00 4.02 -3.86
C THR A 757 -8.77 2.61 -3.33
N PHE A 758 -8.52 1.65 -4.22
CA PHE A 758 -8.19 0.26 -3.89
C PHE A 758 -6.93 0.16 -3.02
N SER A 759 -5.89 0.90 -3.39
CA SER A 759 -4.66 0.98 -2.59
C SER A 759 -4.93 1.60 -1.22
N HIS A 760 -5.80 2.61 -1.12
CA HIS A 760 -6.26 3.19 0.15
C HIS A 760 -6.99 2.15 1.02
N LEU A 761 -7.89 1.35 0.43
CA LEU A 761 -8.67 0.31 1.10
C LEU A 761 -7.79 -0.83 1.65
N LEU A 762 -6.96 -1.45 0.79
CA LEU A 762 -6.00 -2.51 1.17
C LEU A 762 -5.17 -2.10 2.38
N SER A 763 -4.84 -0.82 2.38
CA SER A 763 -3.92 -0.26 3.32
C SER A 763 -4.52 0.22 4.63
N ASN A 764 -5.86 0.27 4.72
CA ASN A 764 -6.58 0.51 5.96
C ASN A 764 -6.88 -0.77 6.74
N HIS A 765 -6.61 -1.95 6.17
CA HIS A 765 -6.86 -3.25 6.79
C HIS A 765 -8.30 -3.39 7.34
N PRO A 766 -9.32 -3.21 6.49
CA PRO A 766 -10.70 -3.44 6.89
C PRO A 766 -10.91 -4.90 7.29
N ASP A 767 -11.73 -5.12 8.31
CA ASP A 767 -12.26 -6.45 8.63
C ASP A 767 -13.49 -6.76 7.75
N LEU A 768 -14.19 -5.72 7.26
CA LEU A 768 -15.36 -5.80 6.40
C LEU A 768 -15.32 -4.68 5.37
N LEU A 769 -15.63 -4.99 4.11
CA LEU A 769 -15.83 -4.02 3.04
C LEU A 769 -17.32 -3.94 2.68
N VAL A 770 -17.89 -2.74 2.62
CA VAL A 770 -19.23 -2.46 2.10
C VAL A 770 -19.09 -1.64 0.83
N LEU A 771 -19.52 -2.20 -0.29
CA LEU A 771 -19.43 -1.58 -1.61
C LEU A 771 -20.82 -1.10 -2.05
N VAL A 772 -21.00 0.22 -2.12
CA VAL A 772 -22.30 0.88 -2.31
C VAL A 772 -22.54 1.19 -3.80
N GLY A 773 -22.86 0.16 -4.59
CA GLY A 773 -23.21 0.25 -6.02
C GLY A 773 -22.12 0.85 -6.92
N GLY A 774 -22.38 0.86 -8.23
CA GLY A 774 -21.42 1.39 -9.23
C GLY A 774 -20.14 0.55 -9.24
N ILE A 775 -20.27 -0.75 -9.49
CA ILE A 775 -19.19 -1.70 -9.28
C ILE A 775 -18.19 -1.66 -10.44
N SER A 776 -18.60 -2.08 -11.63
CA SER A 776 -17.72 -2.29 -12.78
C SER A 776 -17.87 -1.22 -13.88
N TYR A 777 -19.03 -0.54 -13.93
CA TYR A 777 -19.42 0.37 -15.02
C TYR A 777 -19.34 -0.30 -16.40
N ALA A 778 -19.69 -1.59 -16.47
CA ALA A 778 -19.75 -2.33 -17.74
C ALA A 778 -20.77 -1.73 -18.71
N ASP A 779 -21.79 -1.06 -18.20
CA ASP A 779 -22.84 -0.35 -18.94
C ASP A 779 -22.39 1.01 -19.50
N MET A 780 -21.15 1.43 -19.27
CA MET A 780 -20.54 2.59 -19.93
C MET A 780 -19.94 2.25 -21.30
N TYR A 781 -20.16 1.02 -21.75
CA TYR A 781 -19.59 0.46 -22.96
C TYR A 781 -20.66 -0.20 -23.84
N LEU A 782 -20.52 -0.02 -25.15
CA LEU A 782 -21.23 -0.85 -26.12
C LEU A 782 -20.72 -2.29 -26.06
N THR A 783 -21.53 -3.24 -26.52
CA THR A 783 -21.20 -4.67 -26.56
C THR A 783 -19.91 -4.99 -27.33
N ASN A 784 -19.47 -4.11 -28.23
CA ASN A 784 -18.23 -4.23 -28.98
C ASN A 784 -16.97 -3.71 -28.26
N GLY A 785 -17.10 -3.21 -27.03
CA GLY A 785 -16.00 -2.67 -26.21
C GLY A 785 -15.72 -1.18 -26.40
N THR A 786 -16.56 -0.44 -27.13
CA THR A 786 -16.44 1.03 -27.24
C THR A 786 -17.04 1.70 -26.00
N GLY A 787 -16.22 2.39 -25.21
CA GLY A 787 -16.65 3.07 -23.98
C GLY A 787 -16.88 4.57 -24.12
N SER A 788 -17.66 5.16 -23.22
CA SER A 788 -17.83 6.61 -23.06
C SER A 788 -17.89 7.02 -21.59
N ASP A 789 -17.52 8.27 -21.30
CA ASP A 789 -17.65 8.87 -19.94
C ASP A 789 -19.09 9.29 -19.64
N CYS A 790 -19.96 9.32 -20.65
CA CYS A 790 -21.40 9.52 -20.49
C CYS A 790 -22.14 8.73 -21.57
N TYR A 791 -22.78 7.63 -21.17
CA TYR A 791 -23.50 6.74 -22.09
C TYR A 791 -24.63 7.47 -22.83
N PRO A 792 -25.56 8.18 -22.14
CA PRO A 792 -26.64 8.91 -22.82
C PRO A 792 -26.13 10.01 -23.75
N CYS A 793 -24.97 10.61 -23.45
CA CYS A 793 -24.38 11.66 -24.27
C CYS A 793 -23.80 11.14 -25.60
N SER A 794 -23.48 9.84 -25.67
CA SER A 794 -22.68 9.26 -26.75
C SER A 794 -23.42 8.21 -27.56
N PHE A 795 -24.40 7.53 -26.94
CA PHE A 795 -25.01 6.32 -27.48
C PHE A 795 -26.55 6.35 -27.43
N ASP A 796 -27.16 7.55 -27.49
CA ASP A 796 -28.63 7.77 -27.47
C ASP A 796 -29.40 7.01 -28.59
N GLU A 797 -28.70 6.56 -29.64
CA GLU A 797 -29.30 5.82 -30.76
C GLU A 797 -29.27 4.28 -30.58
N SER A 798 -28.66 3.75 -29.51
CA SER A 798 -28.62 2.29 -29.29
C SER A 798 -30.02 1.75 -28.95
N PRO A 799 -30.43 0.58 -29.48
CA PRO A 799 -31.77 0.02 -29.27
C PRO A 799 -32.07 -0.37 -27.81
N ILE A 800 -31.03 -0.47 -26.97
CA ILE A 800 -31.09 -0.77 -25.54
C ILE A 800 -29.84 -0.20 -24.86
N HIS A 801 -29.86 0.00 -23.55
CA HIS A 801 -28.62 0.32 -22.81
C HIS A 801 -27.71 -0.92 -22.79
N GLU A 802 -26.66 -0.89 -23.60
CA GLU A 802 -25.70 -1.99 -23.80
C GLU A 802 -24.72 -2.12 -22.63
N THR A 803 -24.04 -3.26 -22.57
CA THR A 803 -22.94 -3.49 -21.62
C THR A 803 -21.79 -4.25 -22.27
N TYR A 804 -20.57 -3.99 -21.81
CA TYR A 804 -19.39 -4.80 -22.11
C TYR A 804 -19.00 -5.63 -20.87
N GLN A 805 -19.65 -6.78 -20.73
CA GLN A 805 -19.51 -7.68 -19.58
C GLN A 805 -18.07 -8.09 -19.19
N PRO A 806 -17.07 -8.17 -20.10
CA PRO A 806 -15.69 -8.41 -19.69
C PRO A 806 -15.14 -7.40 -18.68
N ARG A 807 -15.70 -6.18 -18.56
CA ARG A 807 -15.35 -5.24 -17.48
C ARG A 807 -15.57 -5.82 -16.09
N TRP A 808 -16.59 -6.66 -15.90
CA TRP A 808 -16.80 -7.37 -14.63
C TRP A 808 -15.69 -8.39 -14.35
N ASP A 809 -15.23 -9.11 -15.37
CA ASP A 809 -14.12 -10.07 -15.22
C ASP A 809 -12.81 -9.34 -14.86
N TYR A 810 -12.57 -8.21 -15.54
CA TYR A 810 -11.43 -7.35 -15.27
C TYR A 810 -11.47 -6.81 -13.83
N TRP A 811 -12.64 -6.35 -13.40
CA TRP A 811 -12.86 -5.86 -12.04
C TRP A 811 -12.65 -6.97 -11.00
N GLY A 812 -13.20 -8.16 -11.23
CA GLY A 812 -13.03 -9.30 -10.33
C GLY A 812 -11.58 -9.73 -10.16
N ARG A 813 -10.80 -9.75 -11.24
CA ARG A 813 -9.35 -10.05 -11.21
C ARG A 813 -8.56 -8.97 -10.50
N PHE A 814 -8.87 -7.71 -10.78
CA PHE A 814 -8.24 -6.55 -10.15
C PHE A 814 -8.48 -6.52 -8.62
N MET A 815 -9.71 -6.83 -8.19
CA MET A 815 -10.12 -6.75 -6.79
C MET A 815 -9.77 -7.99 -5.95
N GLN A 816 -9.51 -9.15 -6.59
CA GLN A 816 -9.21 -10.42 -5.93
C GLN A 816 -8.20 -10.30 -4.76
N PRO A 817 -7.09 -9.53 -4.84
CA PRO A 817 -6.15 -9.42 -3.72
C PRO A 817 -6.80 -8.90 -2.42
N LEU A 818 -7.86 -8.09 -2.51
CA LEU A 818 -8.63 -7.60 -1.38
C LEU A 818 -9.81 -8.53 -1.05
N VAL A 819 -10.68 -8.80 -2.03
CA VAL A 819 -11.98 -9.46 -1.76
C VAL A 819 -11.86 -10.96 -1.50
N ALA A 820 -10.76 -11.60 -1.89
CA ALA A 820 -10.43 -12.98 -1.47
C ALA A 820 -10.00 -13.04 0.00
N ASN A 821 -9.66 -11.90 0.63
CA ASN A 821 -9.13 -11.87 2.00
C ASN A 821 -9.96 -11.06 3.00
N VAL A 822 -10.90 -10.25 2.51
CA VAL A 822 -11.78 -9.41 3.31
C VAL A 822 -13.22 -9.69 2.92
N PRO A 823 -14.08 -10.13 3.86
CA PRO A 823 -15.50 -10.27 3.60
C PRO A 823 -16.08 -8.96 3.03
N THR A 824 -16.78 -9.08 1.91
CA THR A 824 -17.28 -7.94 1.12
C THR A 824 -18.78 -8.08 0.91
N MET A 825 -19.53 -7.02 1.20
CA MET A 825 -20.98 -6.93 1.01
C MET A 825 -21.29 -5.85 -0.02
N LEU A 826 -22.08 -6.19 -1.03
CA LEU A 826 -22.35 -5.29 -2.15
C LEU A 826 -23.81 -4.82 -2.15
N VAL A 827 -24.01 -3.60 -2.63
CA VAL A 827 -25.32 -2.99 -2.84
C VAL A 827 -25.52 -2.82 -4.33
N GLY A 828 -26.66 -3.24 -4.87
CA GLY A 828 -26.99 -3.00 -6.28
C GLY A 828 -27.25 -1.52 -6.55
N GLY A 829 -26.55 -0.95 -7.53
CA GLY A 829 -26.75 0.41 -8.02
C GLY A 829 -27.41 0.49 -9.40
N LYS A 830 -27.47 1.69 -9.96
CA LYS A 830 -28.04 1.94 -11.30
C LYS A 830 -27.27 1.21 -12.39
N HIS A 831 -25.94 1.27 -12.32
CA HIS A 831 -25.04 0.63 -13.29
C HIS A 831 -25.10 -0.90 -13.26
N GLU A 832 -25.71 -1.49 -12.23
CA GLU A 832 -25.92 -2.93 -12.12
C GLU A 832 -27.28 -3.39 -12.70
N ILE A 833 -28.16 -2.48 -13.14
CA ILE A 833 -29.45 -2.85 -13.76
C ILE A 833 -29.20 -3.68 -15.03
N GLU A 834 -28.30 -3.21 -15.90
CA GLU A 834 -27.81 -3.93 -17.09
C GLU A 834 -28.91 -4.67 -17.89
N PRO A 835 -29.89 -3.93 -18.44
CA PRO A 835 -31.06 -4.54 -19.08
C PRO A 835 -30.67 -5.40 -20.28
N GLN A 836 -31.37 -6.52 -20.45
CA GLN A 836 -31.11 -7.48 -21.52
C GLN A 836 -32.39 -8.16 -22.01
N ALA A 837 -32.23 -9.18 -22.87
CA ALA A 837 -33.34 -10.01 -23.34
C ALA A 837 -34.23 -10.50 -22.17
N GLU A 838 -35.52 -10.65 -22.46
CA GLU A 838 -36.54 -11.08 -21.48
C GLU A 838 -36.73 -10.13 -20.30
N ASP A 839 -36.37 -8.85 -20.45
CA ASP A 839 -36.50 -7.80 -19.44
C ASP A 839 -35.78 -8.14 -18.12
N GLN A 840 -34.74 -8.97 -18.18
CA GLN A 840 -33.92 -9.33 -17.03
C GLN A 840 -32.99 -8.17 -16.66
N ILE A 841 -32.82 -7.96 -15.35
CA ILE A 841 -31.96 -6.93 -14.76
C ILE A 841 -31.16 -7.51 -13.59
N PHE A 842 -30.05 -6.87 -13.21
CA PHE A 842 -29.15 -7.30 -12.11
C PHE A 842 -28.57 -8.72 -12.27
N VAL A 843 -28.53 -9.27 -13.49
CA VAL A 843 -28.10 -10.65 -13.72
C VAL A 843 -26.62 -10.85 -13.40
N SER A 844 -25.74 -9.96 -13.86
CA SER A 844 -24.30 -10.01 -13.56
C SER A 844 -24.02 -9.88 -12.06
N TYR A 845 -24.63 -8.88 -11.41
CA TYR A 845 -24.54 -8.63 -9.97
C TYR A 845 -24.99 -9.83 -9.13
N SER A 846 -26.17 -10.38 -9.42
CA SER A 846 -26.76 -11.49 -8.65
C SER A 846 -26.12 -12.84 -8.94
N SER A 847 -25.44 -12.97 -10.08
CA SER A 847 -24.71 -14.19 -10.44
C SER A 847 -23.31 -14.22 -9.84
N ARG A 848 -22.59 -13.10 -9.82
CA ARG A 848 -21.17 -13.06 -9.41
C ARG A 848 -20.98 -13.11 -7.90
N PHE A 849 -21.94 -12.61 -7.14
CA PHE A 849 -21.83 -12.50 -5.69
C PHE A 849 -22.99 -13.20 -4.98
N VAL A 850 -22.71 -13.66 -3.75
CA VAL A 850 -23.73 -14.25 -2.88
C VAL A 850 -24.10 -13.28 -1.79
N PHE A 851 -25.40 -13.24 -1.51
CA PHE A 851 -26.01 -12.38 -0.51
C PHE A 851 -26.80 -13.23 0.49
N PRO A 852 -26.86 -12.83 1.77
CA PRO A 852 -27.58 -13.55 2.81
C PRO A 852 -29.09 -13.34 2.72
N SER A 853 -29.66 -13.37 1.51
CA SER A 853 -31.07 -13.07 1.25
C SER A 853 -31.98 -14.06 1.97
N GLU A 854 -31.76 -15.36 1.76
CA GLU A 854 -32.54 -16.40 2.45
C GLU A 854 -32.31 -16.36 3.96
N GLU A 855 -31.05 -16.17 4.39
CA GLU A 855 -30.71 -16.16 5.81
C GLU A 855 -31.24 -14.93 6.57
N SER A 856 -31.50 -13.82 5.87
CA SER A 856 -32.14 -12.61 6.41
C SER A 856 -33.66 -12.58 6.20
N GLY A 857 -34.23 -13.62 5.58
CA GLY A 857 -35.65 -13.68 5.26
C GLY A 857 -36.09 -12.75 4.12
N SER A 858 -35.14 -12.21 3.35
CA SER A 858 -35.41 -11.48 2.13
C SER A 858 -35.72 -12.44 0.97
N SER A 859 -36.62 -12.02 0.08
CA SER A 859 -36.93 -12.72 -1.17
C SER A 859 -36.03 -12.31 -2.34
N SER A 860 -35.03 -11.47 -2.14
CA SER A 860 -34.23 -10.89 -3.23
C SER A 860 -32.75 -10.75 -2.91
N SER A 861 -31.90 -10.86 -3.92
CA SER A 861 -30.45 -10.61 -3.86
C SER A 861 -30.09 -9.12 -3.75
N VAL A 862 -31.03 -8.21 -4.00
CA VAL A 862 -30.74 -6.76 -4.01
C VAL A 862 -31.08 -6.03 -2.71
N TYR A 863 -31.85 -6.64 -1.81
CA TYR A 863 -32.08 -6.13 -0.45
C TYR A 863 -31.98 -7.28 0.55
N TYR A 864 -31.28 -7.08 1.66
CA TYR A 864 -31.00 -8.12 2.66
C TYR A 864 -30.40 -7.48 3.92
N SER A 865 -30.25 -8.26 4.99
CA SER A 865 -29.61 -7.79 6.24
C SER A 865 -28.56 -8.78 6.75
N PHE A 866 -27.63 -8.29 7.58
CA PHE A 866 -26.64 -9.14 8.24
C PHE A 866 -26.09 -8.47 9.50
N ASN A 867 -25.52 -9.28 10.39
CA ASN A 867 -24.83 -8.79 11.59
C ASN A 867 -23.31 -8.86 11.43
N ALA A 868 -22.63 -7.81 11.89
CA ALA A 868 -21.19 -7.78 12.03
C ALA A 868 -20.83 -7.30 13.45
N GLY A 869 -20.70 -8.24 14.39
CA GLY A 869 -20.64 -7.92 15.81
C GLY A 869 -21.92 -7.21 16.28
N GLY A 870 -21.80 -6.17 17.09
CA GLY A 870 -22.93 -5.38 17.58
C GLY A 870 -23.55 -4.40 16.56
N ILE A 871 -23.35 -4.61 15.26
CA ILE A 871 -23.91 -3.80 14.17
C ILE A 871 -24.86 -4.66 13.36
N HIS A 872 -26.10 -4.20 13.20
CA HIS A 872 -27.05 -4.74 12.24
C HIS A 872 -27.06 -3.86 10.99
N PHE A 873 -26.67 -4.44 9.85
CA PHE A 873 -26.70 -3.78 8.55
C PHE A 873 -27.96 -4.15 7.79
N VAL A 874 -28.61 -3.15 7.19
CA VAL A 874 -29.77 -3.33 6.32
C VAL A 874 -29.43 -2.75 4.95
N ILE A 875 -29.47 -3.58 3.92
CA ILE A 875 -29.23 -3.21 2.54
C ILE A 875 -30.57 -3.05 1.83
N LEU A 876 -30.80 -1.88 1.24
CA LEU A 876 -32.01 -1.56 0.48
C LEU A 876 -31.66 -1.23 -0.97
N ASN A 877 -32.63 -1.39 -1.86
CA ASN A 877 -32.48 -1.11 -3.28
C ASN A 877 -33.66 -0.29 -3.82
N PRO A 878 -33.39 0.87 -4.44
CA PRO A 878 -34.42 1.77 -4.96
C PRO A 878 -34.98 1.33 -6.34
N TYR A 879 -34.29 0.41 -7.03
CA TYR A 879 -34.60 -0.08 -8.38
C TYR A 879 -35.51 -1.32 -8.34
N THR A 880 -36.08 -1.60 -7.17
CA THR A 880 -37.20 -2.52 -6.98
C THR A 880 -38.26 -1.82 -6.14
N TYR A 881 -39.49 -2.33 -6.14
CA TYR A 881 -40.59 -1.69 -5.43
C TYR A 881 -40.26 -1.51 -3.94
N TYR A 882 -40.42 -0.28 -3.45
CA TYR A 882 -40.09 0.15 -2.08
C TYR A 882 -41.28 0.79 -1.36
N ASP A 883 -42.43 0.92 -2.00
CA ASP A 883 -43.64 1.44 -1.38
C ASP A 883 -44.16 0.50 -0.28
N LYS A 884 -45.04 1.00 0.59
CA LYS A 884 -45.58 0.25 1.74
C LYS A 884 -46.26 -1.08 1.40
N SER A 885 -46.66 -1.30 0.14
CA SER A 885 -47.25 -2.55 -0.31
C SER A 885 -46.24 -3.55 -0.87
N SER A 886 -44.99 -3.13 -1.09
CA SER A 886 -43.94 -3.94 -1.69
C SER A 886 -43.39 -5.01 -0.73
N ASP A 887 -42.74 -6.02 -1.32
CA ASP A 887 -42.10 -7.08 -0.55
C ASP A 887 -40.87 -6.56 0.21
N GLN A 888 -40.10 -5.64 -0.38
CA GLN A 888 -38.97 -5.00 0.28
C GLN A 888 -39.42 -4.23 1.53
N TYR A 889 -40.51 -3.45 1.47
CA TYR A 889 -40.98 -2.69 2.62
C TYR A 889 -41.49 -3.60 3.74
N LYS A 890 -42.27 -4.63 3.41
CA LYS A 890 -42.77 -5.61 4.39
C LYS A 890 -41.64 -6.40 5.04
N TRP A 891 -40.64 -6.79 4.24
CA TRP A 891 -39.43 -7.43 4.75
C TRP A 891 -38.69 -6.49 5.71
N LEU A 892 -38.45 -5.24 5.31
CA LEU A 892 -37.78 -4.23 6.11
C LEU A 892 -38.49 -3.98 7.45
N GLU A 893 -39.82 -3.87 7.44
CA GLU A 893 -40.62 -3.74 8.66
C GLU A 893 -40.41 -4.94 9.59
N GLY A 894 -40.43 -6.15 9.05
CA GLY A 894 -40.18 -7.37 9.81
C GLY A 894 -38.75 -7.47 10.35
N ASP A 895 -37.75 -7.16 9.52
CA ASP A 895 -36.33 -7.17 9.87
C ASP A 895 -36.05 -6.19 11.02
N LEU A 896 -36.44 -4.92 10.87
CA LEU A 896 -36.29 -3.87 11.88
C LEU A 896 -37.01 -4.19 13.19
N TYR A 897 -38.21 -4.76 13.11
CA TYR A 897 -38.96 -5.19 14.29
C TYR A 897 -38.21 -6.26 15.11
N ASN A 898 -37.45 -7.12 14.42
CA ASN A 898 -36.69 -8.20 15.04
C ASN A 898 -35.32 -7.76 15.58
N VAL A 899 -34.86 -6.54 15.27
CA VAL A 899 -33.57 -6.02 15.76
C VAL A 899 -33.62 -5.81 17.27
N ASN A 900 -32.85 -6.61 18.00
CA ASN A 900 -32.64 -6.40 19.43
C ASN A 900 -31.46 -5.45 19.68
N ARG A 901 -31.76 -4.18 19.98
CA ARG A 901 -30.75 -3.13 20.24
C ARG A 901 -29.88 -3.36 21.48
N ASN A 902 -30.16 -4.36 22.31
CA ASN A 902 -29.25 -4.80 23.38
C ASN A 902 -28.18 -5.79 22.89
N VAL A 903 -28.39 -6.40 21.73
CA VAL A 903 -27.46 -7.34 21.08
C VAL A 903 -26.70 -6.63 19.96
N THR A 904 -27.41 -5.92 19.09
CA THR A 904 -26.87 -5.08 18.01
C THR A 904 -27.26 -3.62 18.25
N PRO A 905 -26.52 -2.88 19.11
CA PRO A 905 -26.84 -1.49 19.42
C PRO A 905 -26.84 -0.57 18.20
N TRP A 906 -25.99 -0.85 17.22
CA TRP A 906 -25.87 -0.05 16.00
C TRP A 906 -26.76 -0.61 14.91
N LEU A 907 -27.57 0.26 14.33
CA LEU A 907 -28.40 -0.02 13.17
C LEU A 907 -27.94 0.88 12.02
N VAL A 908 -27.39 0.28 10.97
CA VAL A 908 -26.81 0.98 9.82
C VAL A 908 -27.56 0.56 8.56
N ALA A 909 -28.10 1.53 7.82
CA ALA A 909 -28.74 1.26 6.54
C ALA A 909 -27.83 1.66 5.38
N VAL A 910 -27.92 0.95 4.26
CA VAL A 910 -27.12 1.21 3.07
C VAL A 910 -27.98 1.02 1.83
N TRP A 911 -27.95 1.99 0.92
CA TRP A 911 -28.56 1.88 -0.40
C TRP A 911 -27.86 2.86 -1.35
N TYR A 912 -28.09 2.74 -2.65
CA TYR A 912 -27.30 3.47 -3.64
C TYR A 912 -27.57 5.00 -3.71
N PRO A 913 -28.73 5.51 -4.17
CA PRO A 913 -28.95 6.95 -4.35
C PRO A 913 -29.22 7.70 -3.04
N PRO A 914 -28.54 8.83 -2.78
CA PRO A 914 -28.66 9.57 -1.53
C PRO A 914 -29.98 10.35 -1.45
N TRP A 915 -30.60 10.35 -0.25
CA TRP A 915 -31.82 11.15 0.00
C TRP A 915 -31.52 12.64 0.26
N TYR A 916 -30.33 12.93 0.79
CA TYR A 916 -29.98 14.26 1.32
C TYR A 916 -28.74 14.88 0.66
N SER A 917 -28.35 14.41 -0.53
CA SER A 917 -27.28 15.08 -1.30
C SER A 917 -27.68 16.52 -1.66
N THR A 918 -26.72 17.42 -1.63
CA THR A 918 -26.89 18.83 -2.01
C THR A 918 -26.21 19.19 -3.32
N PHE A 919 -25.53 18.23 -3.96
CA PHE A 919 -25.04 18.37 -5.32
C PHE A 919 -26.19 18.48 -6.31
N LYS A 920 -25.96 19.20 -7.42
CA LYS A 920 -26.93 19.31 -8.52
C LYS A 920 -27.15 17.97 -9.20
N ALA A 921 -26.08 17.20 -9.37
CA ALA A 921 -26.14 15.83 -9.87
C ALA A 921 -27.04 15.00 -8.93
N GLN A 922 -28.10 14.42 -9.49
CA GLN A 922 -29.05 13.55 -8.79
C GLN A 922 -29.74 14.21 -7.57
N TYR A 923 -29.89 15.53 -7.61
CA TYR A 923 -30.54 16.29 -6.53
C TYR A 923 -31.99 15.83 -6.32
N ARG A 924 -32.28 15.27 -5.14
CA ARG A 924 -33.61 14.77 -4.75
C ARG A 924 -34.19 13.72 -5.70
N GLU A 925 -33.32 12.94 -6.34
CA GLU A 925 -33.73 11.90 -7.29
C GLU A 925 -34.51 10.77 -6.61
N ALA A 926 -34.02 10.28 -5.46
CA ALA A 926 -34.66 9.23 -4.67
C ALA A 926 -35.69 9.74 -3.65
N GLU A 927 -36.30 10.91 -3.89
CA GLU A 927 -37.22 11.55 -2.94
C GLU A 927 -38.45 10.69 -2.63
N CYS A 928 -38.97 9.93 -3.61
CA CYS A 928 -40.10 9.04 -3.37
C CYS A 928 -39.76 7.89 -2.40
N MET A 929 -38.57 7.30 -2.54
CA MET A 929 -38.09 6.29 -1.59
C MET A 929 -37.95 6.87 -0.18
N ARG A 930 -37.42 8.10 -0.06
CA ARG A 930 -37.36 8.81 1.23
C ARG A 930 -38.76 8.96 1.85
N VAL A 931 -39.73 9.46 1.08
CA VAL A 931 -41.10 9.69 1.56
C VAL A 931 -41.76 8.39 2.05
N GLU A 932 -41.50 7.26 1.39
CA GLU A 932 -42.09 5.97 1.78
C GLU A 932 -41.40 5.37 3.01
N MET A 933 -40.06 5.37 3.07
CA MET A 933 -39.28 4.56 4.02
C MET A 933 -38.67 5.33 5.19
N GLU A 934 -38.49 6.65 5.11
CA GLU A 934 -37.76 7.41 6.13
C GLU A 934 -38.42 7.33 7.51
N ASP A 935 -39.75 7.39 7.56
CA ASP A 935 -40.51 7.27 8.81
C ASP A 935 -40.23 5.94 9.51
N LEU A 936 -40.23 4.83 8.76
CA LEU A 936 -39.99 3.49 9.33
C LEU A 936 -38.56 3.37 9.90
N LEU A 937 -37.57 3.89 9.18
CA LEU A 937 -36.17 3.90 9.60
C LEU A 937 -35.96 4.79 10.83
N TYR A 938 -36.59 5.97 10.87
CA TYR A 938 -36.55 6.87 12.01
C TYR A 938 -37.25 6.27 13.24
N GLU A 939 -38.39 5.62 13.05
CA GLU A 939 -39.15 4.93 14.10
C GLU A 939 -38.38 3.75 14.73
N HIS A 940 -37.45 3.14 14.02
CA HIS A 940 -36.56 2.10 14.56
C HIS A 940 -35.20 2.63 14.99
N GLY A 941 -34.97 3.94 14.86
CA GLY A 941 -33.76 4.64 15.27
C GLY A 941 -32.51 4.13 14.56
N VAL A 942 -32.55 4.14 13.23
CA VAL A 942 -31.36 3.97 12.38
C VAL A 942 -30.33 5.04 12.74
N ASP A 943 -29.08 4.61 12.97
CA ASP A 943 -28.04 5.50 13.48
C ASP A 943 -27.28 6.21 12.35
N ILE A 944 -26.99 5.49 11.27
CA ILE A 944 -26.15 5.91 10.12
C ILE A 944 -26.76 5.36 8.83
N VAL A 945 -26.71 6.16 7.76
CA VAL A 945 -27.04 5.75 6.40
C VAL A 945 -25.83 5.98 5.49
N PHE A 946 -25.46 4.98 4.70
CA PHE A 946 -24.43 5.11 3.65
C PHE A 946 -25.05 5.06 2.26
N ASN A 947 -24.61 5.97 1.38
CA ASN A 947 -25.04 6.10 0.00
C ASN A 947 -23.87 6.22 -0.98
N GLY A 948 -24.10 5.90 -2.25
CA GLY A 948 -23.19 6.12 -3.37
C GLY A 948 -23.78 7.14 -4.36
N HIS A 949 -23.76 6.82 -5.65
CA HIS A 949 -24.41 7.46 -6.81
C HIS A 949 -23.92 8.87 -7.15
N VAL A 950 -23.87 9.77 -6.17
CA VAL A 950 -23.34 11.12 -6.39
C VAL A 950 -21.82 11.04 -6.29
N HIS A 951 -21.13 11.40 -7.38
CA HIS A 951 -19.67 11.35 -7.49
C HIS A 951 -18.95 12.45 -6.72
N ALA A 952 -19.19 12.49 -5.41
CA ALA A 952 -18.54 13.36 -4.45
C ALA A 952 -18.76 12.80 -3.03
N TYR A 953 -18.01 13.34 -2.07
CA TYR A 953 -18.23 13.04 -0.67
C TYR A 953 -19.15 14.07 -0.03
N GLU A 954 -20.16 13.62 0.72
CA GLU A 954 -21.01 14.48 1.53
C GLU A 954 -21.42 13.80 2.85
N ARG A 955 -21.39 14.54 3.94
CA ARG A 955 -21.92 14.11 5.24
C ARG A 955 -22.95 15.11 5.75
N SER A 956 -24.12 14.60 6.13
CA SER A 956 -25.17 15.39 6.74
C SER A 956 -24.91 15.65 8.24
N ASN A 957 -25.56 16.67 8.77
CA ASN A 957 -25.95 16.70 10.18
C ASN A 957 -27.03 15.63 10.43
N ARG A 958 -27.33 15.33 11.69
CA ARG A 958 -28.51 14.49 11.98
C ARG A 958 -29.76 15.17 11.45
N VAL A 959 -30.48 14.47 10.57
CA VAL A 959 -31.60 15.03 9.81
C VAL A 959 -32.72 14.01 9.74
N TYR A 960 -33.95 14.49 9.83
CA TYR A 960 -35.16 13.73 9.56
C TYR A 960 -36.16 14.65 8.88
N ASN A 961 -36.70 14.20 7.74
CA ASN A 961 -37.63 14.94 6.91
C ASN A 961 -37.18 16.40 6.62
N TYR A 962 -35.95 16.55 6.11
CA TYR A 962 -35.25 17.82 5.85
C TYR A 962 -35.09 18.78 7.04
N SER A 963 -35.43 18.33 8.25
CA SER A 963 -35.29 19.09 9.48
C SER A 963 -34.14 18.55 10.31
N LEU A 964 -33.32 19.45 10.86
CA LEU A 964 -32.28 19.06 11.81
C LEU A 964 -32.93 18.42 13.04
N ASP A 965 -32.64 17.14 13.25
CA ASP A 965 -33.24 16.35 14.32
C ASP A 965 -32.14 15.58 15.05
N PRO A 966 -31.98 15.76 16.38
CA PRO A 966 -30.95 15.07 17.16
C PRO A 966 -31.08 13.54 17.19
N CYS A 967 -32.25 13.01 16.83
CA CYS A 967 -32.54 11.58 16.70
C CYS A 967 -32.55 11.09 15.25
N GLY A 968 -32.43 11.99 14.27
CA GLY A 968 -32.31 11.61 12.86
C GLY A 968 -30.98 10.87 12.58
N PRO A 969 -30.93 10.00 11.56
CA PRO A 969 -29.69 9.37 11.12
C PRO A 969 -28.66 10.40 10.64
N VAL A 970 -27.39 10.00 10.64
CA VAL A 970 -26.35 10.69 9.86
C VAL A 970 -26.29 10.05 8.47
N TYR A 971 -26.54 10.81 7.42
CA TYR A 971 -26.43 10.38 6.04
C TYR A 971 -25.04 10.71 5.51
N ILE A 972 -24.40 9.72 4.88
CA ILE A 972 -23.05 9.83 4.33
C ILE A 972 -23.08 9.31 2.90
N THR A 973 -22.86 10.21 1.95
CA THR A 973 -22.71 9.92 0.53
C THR A 973 -21.22 9.74 0.21
N ILE A 974 -20.88 8.62 -0.39
CA ILE A 974 -19.53 8.17 -0.67
C ILE A 974 -19.42 7.52 -2.06
N GLY A 975 -20.10 8.10 -3.03
CA GLY A 975 -20.05 7.69 -4.44
C GLY A 975 -18.80 8.18 -5.16
N ASP A 976 -17.74 8.46 -4.43
CA ASP A 976 -16.50 9.05 -4.91
C ASP A 976 -15.39 8.00 -5.10
N GLY A 977 -15.75 6.76 -5.45
CA GLY A 977 -14.81 5.64 -5.56
C GLY A 977 -13.80 5.74 -6.69
N GLY A 978 -14.04 6.60 -7.69
CA GLY A 978 -13.10 6.85 -8.79
C GLY A 978 -13.54 6.31 -10.15
N SER A 979 -14.84 6.13 -10.39
CA SER A 979 -15.37 5.76 -11.71
C SER A 979 -15.02 6.81 -12.78
N ARG A 980 -15.24 6.42 -14.04
CA ARG A 980 -14.89 7.24 -15.22
C ARG A 980 -15.79 8.45 -15.44
N GLU A 981 -16.99 8.45 -14.87
CA GLU A 981 -17.93 9.54 -15.06
C GLU A 981 -17.46 10.82 -14.36
N ASP A 982 -18.04 11.95 -14.74
CA ASP A 982 -17.67 13.26 -14.21
C ASP A 982 -17.85 13.33 -12.69
N ILE A 983 -16.89 13.96 -12.01
CA ILE A 983 -17.00 14.25 -10.58
C ILE A 983 -18.07 15.33 -10.35
N ALA A 984 -18.91 15.17 -9.32
CA ALA A 984 -19.95 16.14 -9.01
C ALA A 984 -19.33 17.39 -8.35
N VAL A 985 -19.36 18.52 -9.06
CA VAL A 985 -18.78 19.81 -8.59
C VAL A 985 -19.86 20.85 -8.31
N THR A 986 -20.92 20.89 -9.13
CA THR A 986 -21.98 21.89 -9.02
C THR A 986 -22.97 21.52 -7.92
N HIS A 987 -23.38 22.50 -7.12
CA HIS A 987 -24.38 22.32 -6.06
C HIS A 987 -25.74 22.88 -6.49
N ALA A 988 -26.83 22.26 -6.02
CA ALA A 988 -28.18 22.73 -6.35
C ALA A 988 -28.48 24.13 -5.75
N ASP A 989 -27.71 24.53 -4.72
CA ASP A 989 -27.79 25.85 -4.09
C ASP A 989 -26.83 26.91 -4.68
N ASP A 990 -26.02 26.55 -5.68
CA ASP A 990 -25.22 27.53 -6.41
C ASP A 990 -26.14 28.47 -7.22
N PRO A 991 -25.74 29.74 -7.44
CA PRO A 991 -26.56 30.70 -8.18
C PRO A 991 -26.95 30.17 -9.56
N ASP A 992 -28.25 30.18 -9.85
CA ASP A 992 -28.85 29.73 -11.12
C ASP A 992 -28.69 28.23 -11.45
N GLU A 993 -28.24 27.41 -10.50
CA GLU A 993 -27.97 25.97 -10.70
C GLU A 993 -29.07 25.04 -10.13
N CYS A 994 -30.09 25.59 -9.47
CA CYS A 994 -31.22 24.82 -8.96
C CYS A 994 -31.98 24.13 -10.11
N PRO A 995 -32.06 22.78 -10.13
CA PRO A 995 -32.72 22.08 -11.22
C PRO A 995 -34.24 22.30 -11.22
N GLU A 996 -34.84 22.19 -12.39
CA GLU A 996 -36.30 22.18 -12.52
C GLU A 996 -36.87 20.93 -11.82
N PRO A 997 -37.87 21.05 -10.93
CA PRO A 997 -38.33 19.90 -10.15
C PRO A 997 -38.76 18.72 -11.04
N SER A 998 -39.42 18.98 -12.16
CA SER A 998 -39.87 17.93 -13.08
C SER A 998 -38.74 17.11 -13.73
N THR A 999 -37.49 17.58 -13.68
CA THR A 999 -36.35 16.89 -14.29
C THR A 999 -35.54 16.06 -13.30
N THR A 1000 -35.89 16.05 -12.01
CA THR A 1000 -35.11 15.34 -10.99
C THR A 1000 -35.57 13.92 -10.73
N ALA A 1001 -36.77 13.53 -11.15
CA ALA A 1001 -37.25 12.17 -10.92
C ALA A 1001 -36.59 11.19 -11.91
N ASP A 1002 -35.97 10.13 -11.40
CA ASP A 1002 -35.47 9.01 -12.21
C ASP A 1002 -36.60 8.03 -12.52
N LEU A 1003 -36.73 7.68 -13.80
CA LEU A 1003 -37.73 6.71 -14.28
C LEU A 1003 -37.42 5.29 -13.80
N ASP A 1004 -36.14 4.98 -13.54
CA ASP A 1004 -35.71 3.67 -13.04
C ASP A 1004 -36.01 3.48 -11.54
N ILE A 1005 -36.27 4.58 -10.81
CA ILE A 1005 -36.56 4.58 -9.37
C ILE A 1005 -38.06 4.66 -9.11
N GLY A 1006 -38.77 3.58 -9.40
CA GLY A 1006 -40.17 3.38 -8.98
C GLY A 1006 -41.20 4.37 -9.54
N GLY A 1007 -40.86 5.14 -10.58
CA GLY A 1007 -41.78 5.98 -11.36
C GLY A 1007 -42.72 6.87 -10.54
N GLY A 1008 -42.25 8.05 -10.10
CA GLY A 1008 -43.10 9.00 -9.37
C GLY A 1008 -42.39 10.34 -9.11
N PHE A 1009 -43.17 11.39 -8.83
CA PHE A 1009 -42.63 12.70 -8.47
C PHE A 1009 -43.05 13.09 -7.04
N CYS A 1010 -42.08 13.09 -6.13
CA CYS A 1010 -42.27 13.43 -4.73
C CYS A 1010 -41.50 14.71 -4.29
N GLY A 1011 -40.75 15.32 -5.22
CA GLY A 1011 -39.90 16.49 -5.00
C GLY A 1011 -40.64 17.82 -4.97
N PHE A 1012 -41.54 18.05 -4.02
CA PHE A 1012 -42.22 19.36 -3.91
C PHE A 1012 -41.31 20.45 -3.30
N ASN A 1013 -41.63 21.72 -3.57
CA ASN A 1013 -40.96 22.86 -2.93
C ASN A 1013 -41.06 22.77 -1.40
N PHE A 1014 -40.02 23.23 -0.71
CA PHE A 1014 -40.05 23.32 0.75
C PHE A 1014 -41.20 24.22 1.19
N THR A 1015 -41.96 23.78 2.20
CA THR A 1015 -43.09 24.55 2.76
C THR A 1015 -42.72 25.32 4.02
N SER A 1016 -41.53 25.08 4.57
CA SER A 1016 -41.02 25.70 5.79
C SER A 1016 -39.49 25.79 5.77
N GLY A 1017 -38.92 26.48 6.76
CA GLY A 1017 -37.46 26.68 6.86
C GLY A 1017 -36.90 27.76 5.91
N PRO A 1018 -35.57 27.90 5.83
CA PRO A 1018 -34.91 28.97 5.06
C PRO A 1018 -35.16 28.95 3.54
N ALA A 1019 -35.60 27.82 2.98
CA ALA A 1019 -35.93 27.67 1.56
C ALA A 1019 -37.45 27.60 1.28
N ALA A 1020 -38.29 28.03 2.23
CA ALA A 1020 -39.75 27.98 2.07
C ALA A 1020 -40.22 28.69 0.79
N GLY A 1021 -40.99 27.97 -0.04
CA GLY A 1021 -41.47 28.41 -1.34
C GLY A 1021 -40.56 28.04 -2.52
N SER A 1022 -39.37 27.52 -2.27
CA SER A 1022 -38.36 27.18 -3.29
C SER A 1022 -38.04 25.68 -3.30
N PHE A 1023 -37.51 25.19 -4.43
CA PHE A 1023 -37.09 23.79 -4.58
C PHE A 1023 -35.67 23.54 -4.05
N CYS A 1024 -34.82 24.56 -4.12
CA CYS A 1024 -33.46 24.55 -3.59
C CYS A 1024 -33.25 25.69 -2.60
N TRP A 1025 -32.21 25.55 -1.79
CA TRP A 1025 -31.67 26.64 -1.00
C TRP A 1025 -30.85 27.57 -1.91
N ASN A 1026 -30.47 28.75 -1.41
CA ASN A 1026 -29.58 29.69 -2.10
C ASN A 1026 -28.19 29.78 -1.43
N ARG A 1027 -27.90 28.80 -0.59
CA ARG A 1027 -26.67 28.57 0.17
C ARG A 1027 -26.68 27.11 0.64
N GLN A 1028 -25.52 26.57 0.99
CA GLN A 1028 -25.42 25.20 1.50
C GLN A 1028 -26.47 24.94 2.60
N PRO A 1029 -27.38 23.96 2.42
CA PRO A 1029 -28.41 23.65 3.40
C PRO A 1029 -27.85 23.32 4.78
N GLU A 1030 -28.55 23.72 5.84
CA GLU A 1030 -28.08 23.51 7.22
C GLU A 1030 -27.98 22.03 7.61
N TYR A 1031 -28.68 21.14 6.91
CA TYR A 1031 -28.56 19.69 7.08
C TYR A 1031 -27.29 19.11 6.42
N SER A 1032 -26.61 19.81 5.51
CA SER A 1032 -25.33 19.39 4.93
C SER A 1032 -24.19 19.91 5.82
N ALA A 1033 -23.51 19.01 6.53
CA ALA A 1033 -22.44 19.40 7.45
C ALA A 1033 -21.11 19.59 6.72
N TYR A 1034 -20.80 18.72 5.76
CA TYR A 1034 -19.54 18.73 5.01
C TYR A 1034 -19.78 18.18 3.60
N ARG A 1035 -19.27 18.86 2.56
CA ARG A 1035 -19.26 18.35 1.18
C ARG A 1035 -17.96 18.68 0.47
N GLU A 1036 -17.44 17.73 -0.31
CA GLU A 1036 -16.19 17.84 -1.05
C GLU A 1036 -16.20 17.01 -2.33
N SER A 1037 -15.88 17.64 -3.45
CA SER A 1037 -15.66 16.99 -4.74
C SER A 1037 -14.23 16.45 -4.81
N SER A 1038 -14.01 15.25 -4.30
CA SER A 1038 -12.76 14.49 -4.43
C SER A 1038 -13.06 13.02 -4.36
N PHE A 1039 -12.27 12.18 -5.05
CA PHE A 1039 -12.36 10.73 -4.87
C PHE A 1039 -11.83 10.29 -3.51
N GLY A 1040 -12.30 9.16 -2.99
CA GLY A 1040 -11.96 8.70 -1.65
C GLY A 1040 -12.68 7.44 -1.19
N HIS A 1041 -12.49 7.12 0.07
CA HIS A 1041 -13.17 6.02 0.77
C HIS A 1041 -13.37 6.35 2.26
N GLY A 1042 -14.22 5.58 2.93
CA GLY A 1042 -14.62 5.82 4.31
C GLY A 1042 -14.28 4.66 5.22
N ILE A 1043 -14.04 4.96 6.49
CA ILE A 1043 -13.78 3.97 7.55
C ILE A 1043 -14.72 4.26 8.73
N LEU A 1044 -15.49 3.25 9.10
CA LEU A 1044 -16.31 3.23 10.31
C LEU A 1044 -15.63 2.36 11.37
N GLU A 1045 -15.30 2.96 12.51
CA GLU A 1045 -14.75 2.27 13.67
C GLU A 1045 -15.70 2.39 14.87
N VAL A 1046 -16.58 1.40 15.04
CA VAL A 1046 -17.49 1.35 16.18
C VAL A 1046 -16.71 1.02 17.47
N LYS A 1047 -16.78 1.91 18.46
CA LYS A 1047 -15.99 1.79 19.70
C LYS A 1047 -16.77 1.06 20.79
N ASN A 1048 -18.07 1.32 20.89
CA ASN A 1048 -18.97 0.73 21.88
C ASN A 1048 -20.43 0.99 21.47
N VAL A 1049 -21.38 0.65 22.35
CA VAL A 1049 -22.83 0.80 22.16
C VAL A 1049 -23.35 2.21 21.84
N THR A 1050 -22.53 3.25 22.01
CA THR A 1050 -22.92 4.66 21.80
C THR A 1050 -21.99 5.44 20.87
N HIS A 1051 -20.71 5.11 20.78
CA HIS A 1051 -19.73 5.87 19.99
C HIS A 1051 -19.19 5.07 18.79
N ALA A 1052 -19.25 5.68 17.61
CA ALA A 1052 -18.56 5.24 16.41
C ALA A 1052 -17.74 6.40 15.84
N LEU A 1053 -16.50 6.12 15.45
CA LEU A 1053 -15.68 7.09 14.74
C LEU A 1053 -15.88 6.89 13.24
N TRP A 1054 -16.31 7.93 12.55
CA TRP A 1054 -16.32 8.00 11.10
C TRP A 1054 -15.11 8.81 10.63
N SER A 1055 -14.39 8.30 9.63
CA SER A 1055 -13.37 9.05 8.91
C SER A 1055 -13.48 8.80 7.41
N TRP A 1056 -13.57 9.86 6.62
CA TRP A 1056 -13.46 9.80 5.17
C TRP A 1056 -12.07 10.28 4.72
N HIS A 1057 -11.51 9.61 3.72
CA HIS A 1057 -10.14 9.78 3.27
C HIS A 1057 -10.13 10.06 1.77
N ARG A 1058 -9.77 11.28 1.39
CA ARG A 1058 -9.61 11.66 -0.02
C ARG A 1058 -8.36 11.02 -0.63
N ASN A 1059 -8.45 10.56 -1.87
CA ASN A 1059 -7.39 9.87 -2.61
C ASN A 1059 -6.12 10.71 -2.84
N ARG A 1060 -6.28 12.04 -2.93
CA ARG A 1060 -5.13 12.95 -3.09
C ARG A 1060 -4.29 13.08 -1.81
N ASP A 1061 -4.87 12.74 -0.66
CA ASP A 1061 -4.19 12.80 0.62
C ASP A 1061 -3.52 11.47 0.95
N TYR A 1062 -2.49 11.54 1.80
CA TYR A 1062 -1.85 10.34 2.32
C TYR A 1062 -2.81 9.47 3.14
N TYR A 1063 -2.57 8.16 3.19
CA TYR A 1063 -3.53 7.18 3.72
C TYR A 1063 -3.91 7.35 5.22
N GLU A 1064 -3.26 8.25 5.96
CA GLU A 1064 -3.56 8.54 7.38
C GLU A 1064 -4.35 9.84 7.59
N THR A 1065 -4.50 10.66 6.55
CA THR A 1065 -5.22 11.93 6.67
C THR A 1065 -6.69 11.69 6.39
N ALA A 1066 -7.53 11.87 7.39
CA ALA A 1066 -8.96 11.97 7.19
C ALA A 1066 -9.28 13.37 6.65
N GLY A 1067 -9.91 13.44 5.48
CA GLY A 1067 -10.45 14.68 4.94
C GLY A 1067 -11.60 15.22 5.78
N ASP A 1068 -12.39 14.30 6.35
CA ASP A 1068 -13.44 14.58 7.31
C ASP A 1068 -13.45 13.49 8.41
N ILE A 1069 -13.62 13.88 9.67
CA ILE A 1069 -13.57 12.98 10.83
C ILE A 1069 -14.54 13.43 11.92
N LEU A 1070 -15.34 12.49 12.44
CA LEU A 1070 -16.42 12.77 13.38
C LEU A 1070 -16.69 11.58 14.32
N TYR A 1071 -16.90 11.85 15.60
CA TYR A 1071 -17.57 10.88 16.46
C TYR A 1071 -19.10 10.96 16.27
N ILE A 1072 -19.67 9.91 15.69
CA ILE A 1072 -21.11 9.69 15.68
C ILE A 1072 -21.47 9.10 17.03
N VAL A 1073 -22.31 9.81 17.77
CA VAL A 1073 -22.79 9.40 19.08
C VAL A 1073 -24.29 9.22 19.02
N ARG A 1074 -24.77 8.02 19.34
CA ARG A 1074 -26.20 7.69 19.44
C ARG A 1074 -26.68 7.82 20.88
N GLU A 1075 -27.92 8.29 21.03
CA GLU A 1075 -28.57 8.53 22.33
C GLU A 1075 -29.83 7.64 22.48
N PRO A 1076 -29.69 6.32 22.76
CA PRO A 1076 -30.81 5.39 22.79
C PRO A 1076 -31.92 5.79 23.77
N ASP A 1077 -31.56 6.30 24.95
CA ASP A 1077 -32.55 6.72 25.95
C ASP A 1077 -33.35 7.96 25.51
N ARG A 1078 -32.77 8.79 24.64
CA ARG A 1078 -33.44 9.97 24.08
C ARG A 1078 -34.37 9.57 22.93
N CYS A 1079 -33.87 8.74 22.03
CA CYS A 1079 -34.48 8.49 20.73
C CYS A 1079 -35.37 7.24 20.72
N LEU A 1080 -35.01 6.19 21.48
CA LEU A 1080 -35.76 4.93 21.53
C LEU A 1080 -36.71 4.84 22.73
N ALA A 1081 -36.43 5.51 23.87
CA ALA A 1081 -37.29 5.42 25.06
C ALA A 1081 -38.65 6.13 24.90
N ASN A 1082 -38.76 7.11 24.00
CA ASN A 1082 -40.03 7.75 23.63
C ASN A 1082 -40.87 6.91 22.66
N GLN A 1083 -40.31 5.89 22.00
CA GLN A 1083 -41.03 5.05 21.03
C GLN A 1083 -41.86 3.94 21.68
N ALA A 1084 -41.54 3.53 22.92
CA ALA A 1084 -42.43 2.66 23.72
C ALA A 1084 -43.79 3.30 24.05
N LEU A 1085 -43.93 4.62 23.87
CA LEU A 1085 -45.21 5.35 23.96
C LEU A 1085 -45.94 5.43 22.60
N ILE A 1086 -45.24 5.27 21.47
CA ILE A 1086 -45.81 5.31 20.11
C ILE A 1086 -46.38 3.92 19.72
N THR A 1087 -45.73 2.82 20.10
CA THR A 1087 -46.28 1.46 19.98
C THR A 1087 -47.54 1.25 20.83
N LYS A 1088 -47.81 2.14 21.80
CA LYS A 1088 -49.07 2.19 22.56
C LYS A 1088 -50.16 3.04 21.89
N ARG A 1089 -49.82 3.89 20.91
CA ARG A 1089 -50.75 4.80 20.23
C ARG A 1089 -51.31 4.23 18.93
N TYR A 1090 -50.57 3.37 18.24
CA TYR A 1090 -51.07 2.61 17.09
C TYR A 1090 -51.24 1.15 17.48
N GLY A 1091 -52.46 0.80 17.91
CA GLY A 1091 -52.84 -0.59 18.17
C GLY A 1091 -52.85 -1.38 16.87
N ILE A 1092 -51.78 -2.11 16.60
CA ILE A 1092 -51.73 -3.14 15.57
C ILE A 1092 -51.58 -4.50 16.27
N TRP A 1093 -52.32 -5.47 15.75
CA TRP A 1093 -52.78 -6.67 16.43
C TRP A 1093 -51.66 -7.63 16.82
N LYS A 1094 -51.73 -8.15 18.05
CA LYS A 1094 -51.02 -9.37 18.45
C LYS A 1094 -51.44 -10.53 17.54
N TYR A 1095 -50.58 -10.97 16.64
CA TYR A 1095 -50.64 -12.34 16.13
C TYR A 1095 -49.72 -13.22 16.98
N GLY A 1096 -50.33 -13.91 17.93
CA GLY A 1096 -49.73 -15.06 18.61
C GLY A 1096 -50.02 -16.35 17.86
N ASP A 1097 -49.10 -17.29 17.98
CA ASP A 1097 -49.27 -18.73 17.79
C ASP A 1097 -49.81 -19.24 16.44
N ILE A 1098 -48.91 -19.48 15.48
CA ILE A 1098 -49.01 -20.66 14.60
C ILE A 1098 -47.61 -21.26 14.39
N THR A 1099 -47.13 -22.02 15.39
CA THR A 1099 -46.16 -23.10 15.13
C THR A 1099 -46.82 -24.43 15.49
N LYS A 1100 -47.33 -25.15 14.48
CA LYS A 1100 -47.34 -26.62 14.34
C LYS A 1100 -48.32 -27.08 13.25
N GLN A 1101 -47.90 -28.16 12.58
CA GLN A 1101 -48.61 -28.98 11.56
C GLN A 1101 -48.62 -28.34 10.16
N ASN A 1102 -47.79 -28.76 9.20
CA ASN A 1102 -47.83 -30.08 8.58
C ASN A 1102 -46.74 -30.21 7.52
N ARG A 1103 -46.06 -31.36 7.52
CA ARG A 1103 -45.43 -31.95 6.33
C ARG A 1103 -46.52 -32.43 5.37
N MET A 1104 -46.41 -32.11 4.09
CA MET A 1104 -46.84 -32.96 2.95
C MET A 1104 -46.30 -32.29 1.67
N GLU A 1105 -45.24 -32.85 1.10
CA GLU A 1105 -45.24 -33.66 -0.14
C GLU A 1105 -45.50 -32.86 -1.42
N LEU A 1106 -44.45 -32.85 -2.24
CA LEU A 1106 -44.40 -32.52 -3.67
C LEU A 1106 -45.57 -33.10 -4.47
N ARG A 1107 -46.16 -32.28 -5.35
CA ARG A 1107 -46.71 -32.67 -6.66
C ARG A 1107 -46.88 -31.44 -7.57
N HIS A 1108 -46.14 -31.42 -8.68
CA HIS A 1108 -46.50 -30.69 -9.91
C HIS A 1108 -47.87 -31.16 -10.43
N PRO A 1109 -48.69 -30.33 -11.12
CA PRO A 1109 -48.45 -30.07 -12.57
C PRO A 1109 -48.96 -28.73 -13.18
N SER A 1110 -48.35 -28.41 -14.33
CA SER A 1110 -48.91 -27.86 -15.59
C SER A 1110 -49.66 -26.51 -15.66
N SER A 1111 -49.08 -25.61 -16.48
CA SER A 1111 -49.67 -24.76 -17.54
C SER A 1111 -51.15 -24.33 -17.46
N SER A 1112 -51.40 -23.01 -17.53
CA SER A 1112 -52.01 -22.29 -18.68
C SER A 1112 -52.71 -20.99 -18.26
N ASP A 1113 -52.72 -20.03 -19.19
CA ASP A 1113 -53.64 -18.88 -19.31
C ASP A 1113 -53.30 -17.56 -18.61
N ALA A 1114 -52.49 -16.80 -19.36
CA ALA A 1114 -52.69 -15.40 -19.75
C ALA A 1114 -53.89 -14.58 -19.20
N SER A 1115 -53.55 -13.32 -18.94
CA SER A 1115 -54.25 -12.07 -19.32
C SER A 1115 -55.13 -11.35 -18.30
N ASN A 1116 -54.96 -10.01 -18.33
CA ASN A 1116 -55.79 -8.93 -17.80
C ASN A 1116 -55.66 -8.73 -16.26
N GLN A 1117 -55.15 -7.62 -15.72
CA GLN A 1117 -55.51 -6.24 -16.01
C GLN A 1117 -54.57 -5.30 -15.21
N ILE A 1118 -53.90 -4.40 -15.94
CA ILE A 1118 -53.68 -2.96 -15.64
C ILE A 1118 -54.15 -2.51 -14.24
N LEU A 1119 -53.21 -2.26 -13.33
CA LEU A 1119 -52.78 -0.92 -12.85
C LEU A 1119 -51.66 -1.06 -11.83
#